data_AF-A0A6G6K6T2-F1
#
_entry.id   AF-A0A6G6K6T2-F1
#
_cell.length_a   1.000
_cell.length_b   1.000
_cell.length_c   1.000
_cell.angle_alpha   90.00
_cell.angle_beta   90.00
_cell.angle_gamma   90.00
#
_symmetry.space_group_name_H-M   'P 1'
#
loop_
_entity.id
_entity.type
_entity.pdbx_description
1 polymer ?
#
loop_
_entity_poly.entity_id
_entity_poly.type
_entity_poly.pdbx_seq_one_letter_code
_entity_poly.pdbx_strand_id
1 'polypeptide(L)'
;MFSRVLLPLTIASLGISTSLADEDGPKPPKNWQEAAQRAGLTDDQSTRLEKDKFLVTGVEERQSFRAYLGGREPQFVTSDAVLNAYHVLFEETLRQQEEVQATGLKDFCGTVWKDLRSIERCYAGDASLITRSKNRAMSIMGVALKLMGGELEGAPSELKKAIEDEVALIQKAEGRYKPAMLGKPEPSFLAFEYALFRPIGFYADKALLGRYFRAVRWLQLVPFRGELPEEHLAYHMLGSIRMRHYGGILTSRSILFEALGGASDNLDLDETRIGSYREDKLTVDEALFKGGLEVVQSDIQQKGYKASPISDRLRETVPGDEDVEFRVLSTYRLPEDLAMYTAVAAQPVTQPAISPGLSFNAWLGVPSAEKLFEEQYGKEALTRLAAGRPSLGEDYRNPANNALPWWKRLTRGWYPELRYRGALRWAAEVDERAPAFMRSAAWQAKAMQTIAASWAQDRHAWVLQAKPEVHVLSGMGSPQGFVEPVPEFFMRLSWCAHTMARLASDAEAVGNPVAAVVEEMRETAKSERARAAEKPGEQEIFGATWVLSHELGTYRVPMDHDKLKNPTLADVHKLADELEKLATRVEREARPGSELWRILQEDRIRTDVLWHQLEVLCLRLSFLADKQLDRRAFTDSENNLVSGIGHELSEIMLYRGQALFHPHDDAPRIAFLSSQPQRSSMQHVGIGRPRHLYVLYPWEGKEVLCRGIVMPYHEVDASTTLTDENWRQRFSKDGERPPLPTWLQELVPATAALPKGRN
;
A
#
# COMPACT_ATOMS: atom_id res chain seq x y z
N MET A 1 22.19 -23.87 42.43
CA MET A 1 23.31 -23.32 41.64
C MET A 1 22.75 -22.23 40.73
N PHE A 2 22.45 -21.09 41.35
CA PHE A 2 21.87 -19.90 40.73
C PHE A 2 22.99 -18.87 40.48
N SER A 3 22.80 -18.04 39.46
CA SER A 3 23.59 -16.84 39.08
C SER A 3 24.67 -17.04 38.00
N ARG A 4 24.64 -16.13 37.01
CA ARG A 4 25.53 -15.89 35.85
C ARG A 4 25.16 -16.57 34.54
N VAL A 5 24.29 -15.94 33.75
CA VAL A 5 24.55 -15.47 32.35
C VAL A 5 23.49 -14.40 32.02
N LEU A 6 23.79 -13.13 32.29
CA LEU A 6 23.05 -11.94 31.85
C LEU A 6 24.09 -10.82 31.69
N LEU A 7 24.29 -10.34 30.45
CA LEU A 7 25.16 -9.23 30.00
C LEU A 7 26.69 -9.38 30.25
N PRO A 8 27.56 -9.03 29.26
CA PRO A 8 27.51 -7.73 28.59
C PRO A 8 27.71 -7.76 27.06
N LEU A 9 26.78 -7.15 26.32
CA LEU A 9 27.01 -6.58 24.98
C LEU A 9 27.06 -5.03 25.05
N THR A 10 27.26 -4.49 26.25
CA THR A 10 27.30 -3.06 26.58
C THR A 10 28.70 -2.53 26.92
N ILE A 11 29.76 -3.22 26.53
CA ILE A 11 31.15 -2.73 26.69
C ILE A 11 31.90 -2.86 25.35
N ALA A 12 31.44 -2.09 24.37
CA ALA A 12 32.26 -1.63 23.24
C ALA A 12 32.00 -0.14 22.92
N SER A 13 31.25 0.56 23.78
CA SER A 13 30.83 1.96 23.63
C SER A 13 31.42 2.92 24.68
N LEU A 14 32.43 2.48 25.44
CA LEU A 14 33.14 3.30 26.42
C LEU A 14 34.63 3.31 26.07
N GLY A 15 35.01 4.27 25.22
CA GLY A 15 36.41 4.52 24.89
C GLY A 15 36.61 4.94 23.44
N ILE A 16 36.08 6.09 23.05
CA ILE A 16 36.67 7.13 22.17
C ILE A 16 35.69 8.32 22.26
N SER A 17 35.90 9.16 23.28
CA SER A 17 35.50 10.57 23.22
C SER A 17 36.61 11.34 23.88
N THR A 18 37.61 11.66 23.06
CA THR A 18 38.50 12.83 23.09
C THR A 18 39.59 12.57 22.04
N SER A 19 39.78 13.56 21.16
CA SER A 19 40.78 13.62 20.07
C SER A 19 40.67 12.61 18.92
N LEU A 20 39.82 12.94 17.95
CA LEU A 20 40.19 13.05 16.53
C LEU A 20 39.26 14.11 15.93
N ALA A 21 39.41 15.36 16.41
CA ALA A 21 39.17 16.47 15.51
C ALA A 21 40.32 16.36 14.50
N ASP A 22 40.07 15.75 13.35
CA ASP A 22 40.94 15.94 12.19
C ASP A 22 41.02 17.45 11.96
N GLU A 23 42.18 18.05 12.27
CA GLU A 23 42.49 19.44 11.90
C GLU A 23 42.49 19.63 10.36
N ASP A 24 42.41 18.54 9.59
CA ASP A 24 42.36 18.49 8.13
C ASP A 24 40.93 18.31 7.54
N GLY A 25 39.89 18.31 8.37
CA GLY A 25 38.50 18.34 7.88
C GLY A 25 38.16 19.67 7.17
N PRO A 26 37.33 19.67 6.11
CA PRO A 26 36.93 20.91 5.44
C PRO A 26 36.23 21.85 6.43
N LYS A 27 36.81 23.03 6.68
CA LYS A 27 36.27 24.05 7.59
C LYS A 27 34.80 24.36 7.28
N PRO A 28 33.94 24.58 8.30
CA PRO A 28 32.55 24.96 8.08
C PRO A 28 32.47 26.24 7.22
N PRO A 29 31.44 26.39 6.38
CA PRO A 29 31.27 27.57 5.54
C PRO A 29 31.11 28.82 6.41
N LYS A 30 31.63 29.97 5.96
CA LYS A 30 31.58 31.23 6.71
C LYS A 30 30.16 31.81 6.75
N ASN A 31 29.39 31.59 5.71
CA ASN A 31 28.01 32.06 5.55
C ASN A 31 27.23 31.09 4.65
N TRP A 32 25.92 31.32 4.52
CA TRP A 32 25.07 30.46 3.71
C TRP A 32 25.39 30.55 2.21
N GLN A 33 25.91 31.68 1.72
CA GLN A 33 26.28 31.87 0.32
C GLN A 33 27.45 30.95 -0.07
N GLU A 34 28.48 30.86 0.78
CA GLU A 34 29.58 29.93 0.60
C GLU A 34 29.09 28.48 0.70
N ALA A 35 28.15 28.19 1.61
CA ALA A 35 27.51 26.88 1.69
C ALA A 35 26.75 26.53 0.40
N ALA A 36 25.99 27.48 -0.16
CA ALA A 36 25.23 27.33 -1.40
C ALA A 36 26.15 27.06 -2.59
N GLN A 37 27.26 27.79 -2.68
CA GLN A 37 28.28 27.57 -3.71
C GLN A 37 28.93 26.18 -3.58
N ARG A 38 29.26 25.76 -2.35
CA ARG A 38 29.81 24.41 -2.08
C ARG A 38 28.81 23.30 -2.39
N ALA A 39 27.52 23.56 -2.21
CA ALA A 39 26.42 22.66 -2.57
C ALA A 39 26.12 22.64 -4.08
N GLY A 40 26.79 23.50 -4.87
CA GLY A 40 26.64 23.56 -6.33
C GLY A 40 25.39 24.32 -6.81
N LEU A 41 24.82 25.19 -5.97
CA LEU A 41 23.69 26.04 -6.36
C LEU A 41 24.14 27.15 -7.31
N THR A 42 23.35 27.41 -8.34
CA THR A 42 23.59 28.54 -9.27
C THR A 42 23.27 29.88 -8.62
N ASP A 43 23.68 30.99 -9.24
CA ASP A 43 23.36 32.34 -8.75
C ASP A 43 21.84 32.60 -8.76
N ASP A 44 21.13 32.12 -9.78
CA ASP A 44 19.67 32.20 -9.87
C ASP A 44 18.99 31.40 -8.74
N GLN A 45 19.50 30.19 -8.47
CA GLN A 45 19.04 29.34 -7.38
C GLN A 45 19.30 29.99 -6.02
N SER A 46 20.47 30.60 -5.84
CA SER A 46 20.85 31.30 -4.60
C SER A 46 19.99 32.54 -4.37
N THR A 47 19.70 33.30 -5.43
CA THR A 47 18.79 34.47 -5.38
C THR A 47 17.37 34.04 -5.00
N ARG A 48 16.89 32.93 -5.57
CA ARG A 48 15.57 32.38 -5.22
C ARG A 48 15.53 31.87 -3.78
N LEU A 49 16.57 31.16 -3.37
CA LEU A 49 16.72 30.66 -2.01
C LEU A 49 16.75 31.81 -1.00
N GLU A 50 17.41 32.92 -1.30
CA GLU A 50 17.40 34.12 -0.45
C GLU A 50 16.02 34.76 -0.33
N LYS A 51 15.27 34.82 -1.45
CA LYS A 51 13.91 35.39 -1.51
C LYS A 51 12.89 34.55 -0.74
N ASP A 52 12.86 33.25 -1.03
CA ASP A 52 11.81 32.34 -0.55
C ASP A 52 12.20 31.63 0.75
N LYS A 53 13.48 31.68 1.11
CA LYS A 53 14.11 30.94 2.23
C LYS A 53 14.08 29.41 2.09
N PHE A 54 13.59 28.91 0.96
CA PHE A 54 13.74 27.52 0.56
C PHE A 54 13.80 27.37 -0.97
N LEU A 55 14.31 26.25 -1.44
CA LEU A 55 14.44 25.93 -2.87
C LEU A 55 14.32 24.42 -3.09
N VAL A 56 13.41 24.01 -3.98
CA VAL A 56 13.39 22.65 -4.52
C VAL A 56 14.24 22.62 -5.80
N THR A 57 15.23 21.75 -5.85
CA THR A 57 16.13 21.65 -7.01
C THR A 57 15.70 20.53 -7.97
N GLY A 58 16.34 20.46 -9.14
CA GLY A 58 16.19 19.35 -10.07
C GLY A 58 17.06 18.12 -9.74
N VAL A 59 17.79 18.13 -8.61
CA VAL A 59 18.61 16.99 -8.19
C VAL A 59 17.69 15.91 -7.63
N GLU A 60 17.71 14.74 -8.28
CA GLU A 60 16.85 13.60 -7.96
C GLU A 60 17.64 12.50 -7.26
N GLU A 61 17.04 11.86 -6.27
CA GLU A 61 17.56 10.66 -5.62
C GLU A 61 16.68 9.46 -5.94
N ARG A 62 17.29 8.27 -5.97
CA ARG A 62 16.55 7.01 -6.14
C ARG A 62 15.66 6.67 -4.95
N GLN A 63 16.04 7.08 -3.74
CA GLN A 63 15.28 6.89 -2.49
C GLN A 63 15.36 8.15 -1.61
N SER A 64 14.35 8.41 -0.80
CA SER A 64 14.27 9.63 0.01
C SER A 64 15.40 9.76 1.05
N PHE A 65 15.80 8.66 1.69
CA PHE A 65 16.86 8.66 2.70
C PHE A 65 18.23 9.06 2.13
N ARG A 66 18.45 8.94 0.82
CA ARG A 66 19.76 9.19 0.17
C ARG A 66 20.29 10.59 0.37
N ALA A 67 19.42 11.59 0.34
CA ALA A 67 19.82 12.98 0.58
C ALA A 67 20.26 13.23 2.03
N TYR A 68 20.10 12.24 2.93
CA TYR A 68 20.54 12.30 4.33
C TYR A 68 21.79 11.42 4.58
N LEU A 69 22.33 10.78 3.54
CA LEU A 69 23.53 9.96 3.63
C LEU A 69 24.74 10.74 3.15
N GLY A 70 25.40 11.40 4.09
CA GLY A 70 26.53 12.28 3.82
C GLY A 70 26.09 13.69 3.41
N GLY A 71 26.99 14.45 2.79
CA GLY A 71 26.82 15.90 2.58
C GLY A 71 27.49 16.75 3.65
N ARG A 72 27.82 17.99 3.29
CA ARG A 72 28.54 18.93 4.17
C ARG A 72 27.59 19.91 4.85
N GLU A 73 26.34 19.94 4.42
CA GLU A 73 25.29 20.79 4.92
C GLU A 73 24.57 20.12 6.11
N PRO A 74 24.17 20.90 7.12
CA PRO A 74 23.13 20.53 8.06
C PRO A 74 21.93 19.83 7.41
N GLN A 75 21.45 18.76 8.03
CA GLN A 75 20.28 18.06 7.52
C GLN A 75 18.99 18.79 7.92
N PHE A 76 17.96 18.76 7.08
CA PHE A 76 16.62 19.23 7.39
C PHE A 76 15.65 18.04 7.23
N VAL A 77 15.30 17.42 8.36
CA VAL A 77 14.43 16.23 8.37
C VAL A 77 13.02 16.65 7.98
N THR A 78 12.55 16.20 6.81
CA THR A 78 11.24 16.57 6.28
C THR A 78 10.18 15.52 6.59
N SER A 79 8.94 15.98 6.67
CA SER A 79 7.76 15.13 6.76
C SER A 79 7.66 14.15 5.59
N ASP A 80 8.08 14.58 4.39
CA ASP A 80 8.16 13.75 3.18
C ASP A 80 9.04 12.49 3.37
N ALA A 81 10.20 12.63 4.01
CA ALA A 81 11.13 11.51 4.19
C ALA A 81 10.56 10.46 5.16
N VAL A 82 9.95 10.93 6.25
CA VAL A 82 9.31 10.06 7.25
C VAL A 82 8.04 9.40 6.71
N LEU A 83 7.24 10.12 5.92
CA LEU A 83 6.06 9.55 5.25
C LEU A 83 6.45 8.51 4.20
N ASN A 84 7.52 8.73 3.44
CA ASN A 84 8.01 7.72 2.52
C ASN A 84 8.44 6.44 3.25
N ALA A 85 9.10 6.56 4.40
CA ALA A 85 9.42 5.42 5.25
C ALA A 85 8.17 4.71 5.80
N TYR A 86 7.16 5.46 6.24
CA TYR A 86 5.84 4.92 6.62
C TYR A 86 5.23 4.10 5.49
N HIS A 87 5.21 4.62 4.26
CA HIS A 87 4.61 3.94 3.11
C HIS A 87 5.36 2.69 2.69
N VAL A 88 6.70 2.70 2.76
CA VAL A 88 7.49 1.49 2.50
C VAL A 88 7.15 0.38 3.49
N LEU A 89 7.03 0.70 4.78
CA LEU A 89 6.63 -0.29 5.79
C LEU A 89 5.19 -0.76 5.64
N PHE A 90 4.29 0.15 5.31
CA PHE A 90 2.87 -0.15 5.07
C PHE A 90 2.70 -1.15 3.96
N GLU A 91 3.33 -0.86 2.83
CA GLU A 91 3.36 -1.71 1.66
C GLU A 91 3.93 -3.10 1.96
N GLU A 92 5.08 -3.17 2.64
CA GLU A 92 5.70 -4.44 3.03
C GLU A 92 4.83 -5.25 4.01
N THR A 93 4.15 -4.58 4.95
CA THR A 93 3.22 -5.24 5.88
C THR A 93 2.05 -5.86 5.12
N LEU A 94 1.50 -5.15 4.14
CA LEU A 94 0.43 -5.67 3.29
C LEU A 94 0.90 -6.86 2.45
N ARG A 95 2.10 -6.81 1.84
CA ARG A 95 2.62 -7.96 1.09
C ARG A 95 2.69 -9.21 1.95
N GLN A 96 3.32 -9.14 3.12
CA GLN A 96 3.48 -10.31 3.97
C GLN A 96 2.14 -10.90 4.38
N GLN A 97 1.15 -10.04 4.65
CA GLN A 97 -0.19 -10.50 4.97
C GLN A 97 -0.85 -11.19 3.76
N GLU A 98 -0.74 -10.62 2.57
CA GLU A 98 -1.35 -11.20 1.37
C GLU A 98 -0.68 -12.51 0.94
N GLU A 99 0.62 -12.70 1.21
CA GLU A 99 1.31 -13.98 1.04
C GLU A 99 0.74 -15.08 1.96
N VAL A 100 0.47 -14.73 3.21
CA VAL A 100 -0.21 -15.61 4.16
C VAL A 100 -1.62 -15.93 3.67
N GLN A 101 -2.39 -14.92 3.23
CA GLN A 101 -3.75 -15.13 2.72
C GLN A 101 -3.79 -15.95 1.44
N ALA A 102 -2.79 -15.83 0.57
CA ALA A 102 -2.73 -16.57 -0.68
C ALA A 102 -2.75 -18.07 -0.47
N THR A 103 -1.96 -18.57 0.48
CA THR A 103 -1.96 -20.02 0.80
C THR A 103 -3.33 -20.48 1.28
N GLY A 104 -3.94 -19.71 2.17
CA GLY A 104 -5.17 -20.11 2.78
C GLY A 104 -6.43 -19.94 1.90
N LEU A 105 -6.42 -19.01 0.93
CA LEU A 105 -7.51 -18.88 -0.03
C LEU A 105 -7.65 -20.15 -0.89
N LYS A 106 -6.53 -20.76 -1.27
CA LYS A 106 -6.52 -22.03 -2.03
C LYS A 106 -7.22 -23.14 -1.25
N ASP A 107 -6.89 -23.30 0.04
CA ASP A 107 -7.49 -24.30 0.92
C ASP A 107 -8.99 -24.04 1.14
N PHE A 108 -9.36 -22.77 1.33
CA PHE A 108 -10.76 -22.36 1.44
C PHE A 108 -11.54 -22.71 0.16
N CYS A 109 -11.05 -22.32 -1.02
CA CYS A 109 -11.69 -22.63 -2.30
C CYS A 109 -11.83 -24.15 -2.50
N GLY A 110 -10.80 -24.93 -2.15
CA GLY A 110 -10.82 -26.40 -2.27
C GLY A 110 -11.86 -27.05 -1.35
N THR A 111 -11.97 -26.54 -0.11
CA THR A 111 -12.96 -27.00 0.87
C THR A 111 -14.39 -26.67 0.41
N VAL A 112 -14.61 -25.43 -0.04
CA VAL A 112 -15.91 -25.01 -0.57
C VAL A 112 -16.30 -25.83 -1.80
N TRP A 113 -15.36 -26.06 -2.72
CA TRP A 113 -15.56 -26.89 -3.90
C TRP A 113 -16.01 -28.30 -3.55
N LYS A 114 -15.31 -28.95 -2.61
CA LYS A 114 -15.63 -30.30 -2.14
C LYS A 114 -17.05 -30.39 -1.60
N ASP A 115 -17.46 -29.42 -0.78
CA ASP A 115 -18.77 -29.39 -0.14
C ASP A 115 -19.92 -29.05 -1.10
N LEU A 116 -19.68 -28.14 -2.05
CA LEU A 116 -20.66 -27.78 -3.09
C LEU A 116 -21.11 -29.00 -3.90
N ARG A 117 -20.25 -30.00 -4.11
CA ARG A 117 -20.61 -31.22 -4.86
C ARG A 117 -21.78 -31.99 -4.24
N SER A 118 -21.95 -31.90 -2.92
CA SER A 118 -23.01 -32.60 -2.18
C SER A 118 -24.08 -31.67 -1.60
N ILE A 119 -24.00 -30.36 -1.86
CA ILE A 119 -24.80 -29.35 -1.16
C ILE A 119 -26.30 -29.48 -1.42
N GLU A 120 -26.70 -29.99 -2.59
CA GLU A 120 -28.10 -30.20 -2.96
C GLU A 120 -28.87 -31.10 -2.00
N ARG A 121 -28.19 -31.99 -1.27
CA ARG A 121 -28.80 -32.88 -0.26
C ARG A 121 -29.40 -32.09 0.91
N CYS A 122 -28.88 -30.89 1.16
CA CYS A 122 -29.36 -29.98 2.20
C CYS A 122 -30.59 -29.18 1.78
N TYR A 123 -31.10 -29.36 0.55
CA TYR A 123 -32.23 -28.59 0.02
C TYR A 123 -33.37 -29.48 -0.48
N ALA A 124 -34.60 -28.98 -0.37
CA ALA A 124 -35.82 -29.56 -0.92
C ALA A 124 -36.61 -28.49 -1.72
N GLY A 125 -37.57 -28.91 -2.55
CA GLY A 125 -38.37 -27.98 -3.36
C GLY A 125 -37.99 -28.02 -4.84
N ASP A 126 -37.87 -26.86 -5.49
CA ASP A 126 -37.55 -26.75 -6.92
C ASP A 126 -36.14 -27.27 -7.23
N ALA A 127 -36.07 -28.53 -7.66
CA ALA A 127 -34.82 -29.21 -8.03
C ALA A 127 -34.07 -28.51 -9.18
N SER A 128 -34.78 -27.83 -10.08
CA SER A 128 -34.20 -27.10 -11.20
C SER A 128 -33.48 -25.84 -10.71
N LEU A 129 -34.14 -25.07 -9.84
CA LEU A 129 -33.54 -23.90 -9.20
C LEU A 129 -32.35 -24.28 -8.31
N ILE A 130 -32.47 -25.33 -7.51
CA ILE A 130 -31.37 -25.85 -6.67
C ILE A 130 -30.16 -26.22 -7.54
N THR A 131 -30.38 -26.94 -8.64
CA THR A 131 -29.30 -27.36 -9.55
C THR A 131 -28.62 -26.18 -10.22
N ARG A 132 -29.39 -25.20 -10.73
CA ARG A 132 -28.81 -23.98 -11.34
C ARG A 132 -28.02 -23.16 -10.34
N SER A 133 -28.55 -22.98 -9.12
CA SER A 133 -27.89 -22.23 -8.04
C SER A 133 -26.59 -22.90 -7.58
N LYS A 134 -26.59 -24.24 -7.45
CA LYS A 134 -25.38 -25.02 -7.19
C LYS A 134 -24.35 -24.82 -8.30
N ASN A 135 -24.75 -24.96 -9.56
CA ASN A 135 -23.84 -24.80 -10.69
C ASN A 135 -23.27 -23.38 -10.75
N ARG A 136 -24.07 -22.35 -10.44
CA ARG A 136 -23.59 -20.96 -10.33
C ARG A 136 -22.54 -20.80 -9.24
N ALA A 137 -22.80 -21.31 -8.03
CA ALA A 137 -21.83 -21.29 -6.94
C ALA A 137 -20.53 -22.04 -7.30
N MET A 138 -20.66 -23.21 -7.95
CA MET A 138 -19.51 -23.97 -8.44
C MET A 138 -18.73 -23.23 -9.53
N SER A 139 -19.37 -22.57 -10.49
CA SER A 139 -18.70 -21.77 -11.51
C SER A 139 -17.84 -20.68 -10.87
N ILE A 140 -18.40 -19.92 -9.92
CA ILE A 140 -17.72 -18.79 -9.28
C ILE A 140 -16.54 -19.27 -8.43
N MET A 141 -16.76 -20.26 -7.57
CA MET A 141 -15.69 -20.80 -6.70
C MET A 141 -14.67 -21.62 -7.48
N GLY A 142 -15.08 -22.27 -8.56
CA GLY A 142 -14.22 -23.06 -9.44
C GLY A 142 -13.21 -22.20 -10.21
N VAL A 143 -13.62 -21.02 -10.69
CA VAL A 143 -12.69 -20.05 -11.29
C VAL A 143 -11.62 -19.61 -10.28
N ALA A 144 -12.01 -19.26 -9.06
CA ALA A 144 -11.06 -18.90 -8.01
C ALA A 144 -10.12 -20.08 -7.65
N LEU A 145 -10.66 -21.29 -7.48
CA LEU A 145 -9.87 -22.49 -7.21
C LEU A 145 -8.85 -22.77 -8.32
N LYS A 146 -9.27 -22.68 -9.58
CA LYS A 146 -8.41 -22.95 -10.73
C LYS A 146 -7.33 -21.88 -10.90
N LEU A 147 -7.66 -20.59 -10.66
CA LEU A 147 -6.68 -19.51 -10.63
C LEU A 147 -5.61 -19.76 -9.57
N MET A 148 -5.97 -20.30 -8.41
CA MET A 148 -5.05 -20.66 -7.32
C MET A 148 -4.28 -21.98 -7.56
N GLY A 149 -4.46 -22.62 -8.72
CA GLY A 149 -3.78 -23.86 -9.07
C GLY A 149 -4.40 -25.12 -8.44
N GLY A 150 -5.65 -25.03 -7.98
CA GLY A 150 -6.41 -26.19 -7.49
C GLY A 150 -7.05 -27.00 -8.63
N GLU A 151 -7.41 -28.24 -8.31
CA GLU A 151 -8.03 -29.18 -9.23
C GLU A 151 -9.57 -29.19 -9.12
N LEU A 152 -10.24 -29.25 -10.27
CA LEU A 152 -11.70 -29.24 -10.38
C LEU A 152 -12.27 -30.66 -10.31
N GLU A 153 -11.90 -31.41 -9.28
CA GLU A 153 -12.27 -32.83 -9.14
C GLU A 153 -13.79 -33.03 -9.13
N GLY A 154 -14.29 -33.91 -10.01
CA GLY A 154 -15.71 -34.24 -10.11
C GLY A 154 -16.57 -33.18 -10.82
N ALA A 155 -15.98 -32.17 -11.47
CA ALA A 155 -16.72 -31.29 -12.36
C ALA A 155 -17.20 -32.03 -13.63
N PRO A 156 -18.43 -31.80 -14.09
CA PRO A 156 -18.87 -32.14 -15.45
C PRO A 156 -17.96 -31.48 -16.51
N SER A 157 -17.82 -32.10 -17.68
CA SER A 157 -16.96 -31.63 -18.77
C SER A 157 -17.29 -30.20 -19.21
N GLU A 158 -18.57 -29.87 -19.29
CA GLU A 158 -19.06 -28.57 -19.73
C GLU A 158 -18.72 -27.47 -18.71
N LEU A 159 -18.90 -27.77 -17.41
CA LEU A 159 -18.57 -26.84 -16.33
C LEU A 159 -17.06 -26.62 -16.25
N LYS A 160 -16.27 -27.70 -16.34
CA LYS A 160 -14.81 -27.63 -16.32
C LYS A 160 -14.30 -26.74 -17.46
N LYS A 161 -14.80 -26.97 -18.68
CA LYS A 161 -14.44 -26.16 -19.85
C LYS A 161 -14.84 -24.69 -19.67
N ALA A 162 -16.05 -24.41 -19.21
CA ALA A 162 -16.50 -23.03 -18.98
C ALA A 162 -15.62 -22.30 -17.97
N ILE A 163 -15.21 -22.96 -16.88
CA ILE A 163 -14.27 -22.42 -15.89
C ILE A 163 -12.90 -22.15 -16.53
N GLU A 164 -12.36 -23.10 -17.29
CA GLU A 164 -11.05 -22.96 -17.94
C GLU A 164 -11.03 -21.84 -19.00
N ASP A 165 -12.10 -21.71 -19.79
CA ASP A 165 -12.27 -20.64 -20.77
C ASP A 165 -12.27 -19.25 -20.10
N GLU A 166 -12.95 -19.11 -18.96
CA GLU A 166 -13.00 -17.86 -18.18
C GLU A 166 -11.64 -17.55 -17.52
N VAL A 167 -10.97 -18.56 -16.98
CA VAL A 167 -9.61 -18.41 -16.43
C VAL A 167 -8.66 -17.88 -17.52
N ALA A 168 -8.77 -18.37 -18.75
CA ALA A 168 -7.97 -17.89 -19.88
C ALA A 168 -8.25 -16.40 -20.20
N LEU A 169 -9.52 -15.97 -20.15
CA LEU A 169 -9.88 -14.55 -20.32
C LEU A 169 -9.31 -13.68 -19.20
N ILE A 170 -9.43 -14.12 -17.94
CA ILE A 170 -8.87 -13.44 -16.77
C ILE A 170 -7.36 -13.30 -16.92
N GLN A 171 -6.65 -14.38 -17.24
CA GLN A 171 -5.19 -14.39 -17.43
C GLN A 171 -4.76 -13.43 -18.53
N LYS A 172 -5.49 -13.43 -19.66
CA LYS A 172 -5.26 -12.49 -20.76
C LYS A 172 -5.44 -11.02 -20.34
N ALA A 173 -6.37 -10.74 -19.42
CA ALA A 173 -6.62 -9.41 -18.85
C ALA A 173 -6.91 -8.34 -19.92
N GLU A 174 -7.67 -8.71 -20.95
CA GLU A 174 -8.01 -7.83 -22.08
C GLU A 174 -9.49 -7.93 -22.46
N GLY A 175 -10.03 -6.80 -22.89
CA GLY A 175 -11.39 -6.69 -23.37
C GLY A 175 -12.43 -6.44 -22.29
N ARG A 176 -13.68 -6.36 -22.74
CA ARG A 176 -14.81 -5.88 -21.94
C ARG A 176 -16.04 -6.75 -22.20
N TYR A 177 -16.34 -7.67 -21.29
CA TYR A 177 -17.40 -8.67 -21.47
C TYR A 177 -18.05 -9.05 -20.13
N LYS A 178 -19.31 -9.51 -20.16
CA LYS A 178 -19.88 -10.30 -19.06
C LYS A 178 -19.38 -11.74 -19.20
N PRO A 179 -18.96 -12.41 -18.11
CA PRO A 179 -18.60 -13.82 -18.13
C PRO A 179 -19.73 -14.66 -18.73
N ALA A 180 -19.42 -15.47 -19.75
CA ALA A 180 -20.45 -16.22 -20.48
C ALA A 180 -21.22 -17.19 -19.55
N MET A 181 -20.52 -17.75 -18.56
CA MET A 181 -21.09 -18.64 -17.53
C MET A 181 -22.12 -17.96 -16.61
N LEU A 182 -22.16 -16.62 -16.56
CA LEU A 182 -23.09 -15.85 -15.74
C LEU A 182 -24.33 -15.37 -16.51
N GLY A 183 -24.48 -15.78 -17.77
CA GLY A 183 -25.59 -15.42 -18.64
C GLY A 183 -25.31 -14.24 -19.58
N LYS A 184 -26.33 -13.84 -20.34
CA LYS A 184 -26.22 -12.72 -21.30
C LYS A 184 -26.11 -11.37 -20.57
N PRO A 185 -25.52 -10.33 -21.19
CA PRO A 185 -25.53 -8.97 -20.66
C PRO A 185 -26.94 -8.48 -20.35
N GLU A 186 -27.11 -7.83 -19.21
CA GLU A 186 -28.38 -7.32 -18.68
C GLU A 186 -28.17 -5.88 -18.18
N PRO A 187 -29.19 -5.01 -18.12
CA PRO A 187 -29.02 -3.62 -17.68
C PRO A 187 -28.34 -3.46 -16.32
N SER A 188 -28.60 -4.37 -15.37
CA SER A 188 -27.96 -4.39 -14.05
C SER A 188 -26.53 -4.97 -14.05
N PHE A 189 -26.12 -5.68 -15.10
CA PHE A 189 -24.77 -6.21 -15.26
C PHE A 189 -24.43 -6.43 -16.74
N LEU A 190 -23.78 -5.44 -17.37
CA LEU A 190 -23.42 -5.47 -18.79
C LEU A 190 -22.07 -6.15 -19.04
N ALA A 191 -21.03 -5.81 -18.26
CA ALA A 191 -19.67 -6.30 -18.47
C ALA A 191 -18.72 -5.98 -17.30
N PHE A 192 -17.59 -6.70 -17.28
CA PHE A 192 -16.36 -6.31 -16.60
C PHE A 192 -15.35 -5.69 -17.57
N GLU A 193 -14.43 -4.89 -17.03
CA GLU A 193 -13.17 -4.58 -17.69
C GLU A 193 -12.11 -5.61 -17.28
N TYR A 194 -11.66 -6.46 -18.21
CA TYR A 194 -10.71 -7.52 -17.87
C TYR A 194 -9.32 -7.00 -17.53
N ALA A 195 -8.99 -5.75 -17.91
CA ALA A 195 -7.75 -5.09 -17.49
C ALA A 195 -7.62 -5.01 -15.96
N LEU A 196 -8.73 -5.04 -15.21
CA LEU A 196 -8.75 -5.05 -13.74
C LEU A 196 -8.16 -6.32 -13.12
N PHE A 197 -7.97 -7.38 -13.90
CA PHE A 197 -7.34 -8.63 -13.44
C PHE A 197 -5.82 -8.63 -13.62
N ARG A 198 -5.23 -7.64 -14.30
CA ARG A 198 -3.78 -7.57 -14.48
C ARG A 198 -3.12 -7.39 -13.10
N PRO A 199 -2.26 -8.33 -12.64
CA PRO A 199 -1.50 -8.13 -11.44
C PRO A 199 -0.64 -6.91 -11.62
N ILE A 200 -0.64 -6.09 -10.60
CA ILE A 200 0.07 -4.85 -10.56
C ILE A 200 0.82 -4.84 -9.24
N GLY A 201 1.99 -4.23 -9.23
CA GLY A 201 2.76 -4.09 -8.03
C GLY A 201 3.27 -5.42 -7.47
N PHE A 202 3.16 -5.72 -6.17
CA PHE A 202 3.81 -6.92 -5.61
C PHE A 202 3.16 -8.19 -6.09
N TYR A 203 1.90 -8.08 -6.49
CA TYR A 203 1.19 -9.14 -7.17
C TYR A 203 1.78 -9.45 -8.54
N ALA A 204 2.49 -8.51 -9.18
CA ALA A 204 3.21 -8.76 -10.41
C ALA A 204 4.60 -9.39 -10.18
N ASP A 205 5.17 -9.25 -8.98
CA ASP A 205 6.53 -9.69 -8.68
C ASP A 205 6.61 -11.21 -8.41
N LYS A 206 5.61 -11.80 -7.73
CA LYS A 206 5.55 -13.23 -7.41
C LYS A 206 4.38 -13.94 -8.08
N ALA A 207 4.63 -15.12 -8.65
CA ALA A 207 3.61 -15.91 -9.35
C ALA A 207 2.42 -16.30 -8.44
N LEU A 208 2.68 -16.65 -7.17
CA LEU A 208 1.64 -16.96 -6.18
C LEU A 208 0.72 -15.76 -5.94
N LEU A 209 1.30 -14.59 -5.70
CA LEU A 209 0.57 -13.35 -5.47
C LEU A 209 -0.21 -12.91 -6.70
N GLY A 210 0.35 -13.08 -7.90
CA GLY A 210 -0.37 -12.78 -9.16
C GLY A 210 -1.61 -13.66 -9.37
N ARG A 211 -1.55 -14.95 -8.98
CA ARG A 211 -2.72 -15.84 -9.00
C ARG A 211 -3.74 -15.44 -7.93
N TYR A 212 -3.26 -15.16 -6.72
CA TYR A 212 -4.08 -14.72 -5.61
C TYR A 212 -4.82 -13.42 -5.91
N PHE A 213 -4.14 -12.41 -6.44
CA PHE A 213 -4.73 -11.15 -6.90
C PHE A 213 -5.91 -11.39 -7.84
N ARG A 214 -5.72 -12.23 -8.85
CA ARG A 214 -6.75 -12.54 -9.84
C ARG A 214 -7.94 -13.25 -9.21
N ALA A 215 -7.69 -14.22 -8.31
CA ALA A 215 -8.74 -14.93 -7.60
C ALA A 215 -9.54 -13.99 -6.69
N VAL A 216 -8.87 -13.14 -5.91
CA VAL A 216 -9.49 -12.12 -5.07
C VAL A 216 -10.31 -11.14 -5.90
N ARG A 217 -9.75 -10.57 -6.98
CA ARG A 217 -10.48 -9.65 -7.86
C ARG A 217 -11.71 -10.31 -8.46
N TRP A 218 -11.63 -11.58 -8.84
CA TRP A 218 -12.80 -12.33 -9.33
C TRP A 218 -13.90 -12.42 -8.27
N LEU A 219 -13.54 -12.81 -7.05
CA LEU A 219 -14.47 -12.94 -5.93
C LEU A 219 -15.06 -11.60 -5.44
N GLN A 220 -14.36 -10.50 -5.70
CA GLN A 220 -14.79 -9.11 -5.44
C GLN A 220 -15.69 -8.53 -6.52
N LEU A 221 -15.48 -8.93 -7.77
CA LEU A 221 -16.18 -8.37 -8.93
C LEU A 221 -17.51 -9.08 -9.21
N VAL A 222 -17.60 -10.40 -9.01
CA VAL A 222 -18.80 -11.17 -9.37
C VAL A 222 -19.94 -10.98 -8.36
N PRO A 223 -21.10 -10.45 -8.80
CA PRO A 223 -22.24 -10.23 -7.93
C PRO A 223 -23.08 -11.47 -7.66
N PHE A 224 -23.78 -11.43 -6.53
CA PHE A 224 -25.03 -12.14 -6.32
C PHE A 224 -26.12 -11.11 -6.02
N ARG A 225 -27.18 -11.10 -6.83
CA ARG A 225 -28.31 -10.19 -6.72
C ARG A 225 -29.44 -10.82 -5.92
N GLY A 226 -29.80 -10.22 -4.80
CA GLY A 226 -30.74 -10.78 -3.82
C GLY A 226 -32.16 -10.97 -4.36
N GLU A 227 -32.54 -10.17 -5.35
CA GLU A 227 -33.82 -10.24 -6.05
C GLU A 227 -33.91 -11.39 -7.05
N LEU A 228 -32.78 -11.99 -7.44
CA LEU A 228 -32.74 -13.12 -8.35
C LEU A 228 -32.67 -14.44 -7.56
N PRO A 229 -33.70 -15.30 -7.62
CA PRO A 229 -33.75 -16.53 -6.80
C PRO A 229 -32.55 -17.46 -6.98
N GLU A 230 -32.01 -17.56 -8.19
CA GLU A 230 -30.83 -18.38 -8.48
C GLU A 230 -29.57 -17.85 -7.78
N GLU A 231 -29.38 -16.52 -7.79
CA GLU A 231 -28.18 -15.90 -7.22
C GLU A 231 -28.27 -15.85 -5.70
N HIS A 232 -29.44 -15.51 -5.16
CA HIS A 232 -29.72 -15.57 -3.73
C HIS A 232 -29.47 -16.97 -3.18
N LEU A 233 -30.05 -18.01 -3.79
CA LEU A 233 -29.87 -19.38 -3.31
C LEU A 233 -28.41 -19.86 -3.45
N ALA A 234 -27.71 -19.48 -4.52
CA ALA A 234 -26.29 -19.77 -4.68
C ALA A 234 -25.45 -19.13 -3.56
N TYR A 235 -25.74 -17.87 -3.21
CA TYR A 235 -25.07 -17.17 -2.13
C TYR A 235 -25.36 -17.81 -0.76
N HIS A 236 -26.61 -18.19 -0.50
CA HIS A 236 -26.99 -18.93 0.70
C HIS A 236 -26.22 -20.26 0.83
N MET A 237 -26.05 -21.01 -0.27
CA MET A 237 -25.25 -22.24 -0.27
C MET A 237 -23.79 -21.97 0.16
N LEU A 238 -23.18 -20.90 -0.35
CA LEU A 238 -21.83 -20.49 0.03
C LEU A 238 -21.76 -20.09 1.52
N GLY A 239 -22.72 -19.29 2.00
CA GLY A 239 -22.81 -18.91 3.41
C GLY A 239 -22.98 -20.12 4.33
N SER A 240 -23.78 -21.12 3.92
CA SER A 240 -23.99 -22.36 4.69
C SER A 240 -22.73 -23.22 4.79
N ILE A 241 -21.92 -23.24 3.72
CA ILE A 241 -20.62 -23.93 3.74
C ILE A 241 -19.64 -23.18 4.63
N ARG A 242 -19.53 -21.85 4.48
CA ARG A 242 -18.68 -20.99 5.32
C ARG A 242 -18.98 -21.19 6.80
N MET A 243 -20.26 -21.25 7.19
CA MET A 243 -20.70 -21.49 8.57
C MET A 243 -20.25 -22.84 9.15
N ARG A 244 -20.10 -23.88 8.31
CA ARG A 244 -19.64 -25.21 8.76
C ARG A 244 -18.14 -25.28 9.03
N HIS A 245 -17.38 -24.44 8.33
CA HIS A 245 -15.92 -24.38 8.43
C HIS A 245 -15.46 -23.14 9.23
N TYR A 246 -16.34 -22.56 10.07
CA TYR A 246 -16.16 -21.25 10.71
C TYR A 246 -14.83 -21.15 11.48
N GLY A 247 -14.06 -20.09 11.21
CA GLY A 247 -12.73 -19.81 11.77
C GLY A 247 -11.57 -19.76 10.77
N GLY A 248 -11.78 -19.28 9.53
CA GLY A 248 -10.80 -19.37 8.43
C GLY A 248 -10.40 -18.03 7.77
N ILE A 249 -9.70 -18.15 6.62
CA ILE A 249 -9.01 -17.09 5.86
C ILE A 249 -9.79 -15.79 5.68
N LEU A 250 -11.09 -15.89 5.39
CA LEU A 250 -11.96 -14.73 5.17
C LEU A 250 -11.95 -13.80 6.40
N THR A 251 -12.07 -14.37 7.60
CA THR A 251 -12.06 -13.65 8.88
C THR A 251 -10.68 -13.11 9.24
N SER A 252 -9.59 -13.69 8.73
CA SER A 252 -8.22 -13.20 8.95
C SER A 252 -7.80 -12.10 7.97
N ARG A 253 -8.34 -12.13 6.74
CA ARG A 253 -8.17 -11.05 5.77
C ARG A 253 -8.84 -9.77 6.26
N SER A 254 -9.92 -9.92 7.02
CA SER A 254 -10.69 -8.81 7.57
C SER A 254 -9.88 -7.91 8.52
N ILE A 255 -8.90 -8.41 9.29
CA ILE A 255 -8.23 -7.58 10.32
C ILE A 255 -7.54 -6.34 9.74
N LEU A 256 -6.70 -6.50 8.72
CA LEU A 256 -6.04 -5.35 8.08
C LEU A 256 -7.01 -4.62 7.15
N PHE A 257 -7.81 -5.30 6.33
CA PHE A 257 -8.68 -4.65 5.36
C PHE A 257 -9.89 -3.93 5.99
N GLU A 258 -10.45 -4.40 7.10
CA GLU A 258 -11.48 -3.66 7.84
C GLU A 258 -10.87 -2.49 8.62
N ALA A 259 -9.65 -2.66 9.15
CA ALA A 259 -8.96 -1.58 9.87
C ALA A 259 -8.44 -0.49 8.92
N LEU A 260 -8.03 -0.88 7.71
CA LEU A 260 -7.24 -0.06 6.79
C LEU A 260 -7.96 0.25 5.46
N GLY A 261 -8.91 -0.56 5.02
CA GLY A 261 -9.58 -0.38 3.71
C GLY A 261 -10.69 0.69 3.71
N GLY A 262 -11.17 1.10 4.88
CA GLY A 262 -12.33 1.98 5.02
C GLY A 262 -13.65 1.21 5.10
N ALA A 263 -14.70 1.73 4.48
CA ALA A 263 -16.01 1.08 4.48
C ALA A 263 -16.09 0.02 3.37
N SER A 264 -16.76 -1.10 3.64
CA SER A 264 -17.06 -2.11 2.63
C SER A 264 -18.08 -1.58 1.62
N ASP A 265 -17.79 -1.78 0.34
CA ASP A 265 -18.62 -1.34 -0.78
C ASP A 265 -19.85 -2.22 -1.01
N ASN A 266 -19.79 -3.48 -0.58
CA ASN A 266 -20.82 -4.49 -0.74
C ASN A 266 -20.87 -5.33 0.54
N LEU A 267 -21.95 -6.07 0.72
CA LEU A 267 -21.99 -7.10 1.74
C LEU A 267 -21.28 -8.37 1.24
N ASP A 268 -20.45 -8.99 2.08
CA ASP A 268 -19.83 -10.28 1.78
C ASP A 268 -20.22 -11.43 2.73
N LEU A 269 -19.62 -12.59 2.49
CA LEU A 269 -19.92 -13.82 3.23
C LEU A 269 -19.60 -13.70 4.72
N ASP A 270 -18.69 -12.80 5.12
CA ASP A 270 -18.39 -12.53 6.53
C ASP A 270 -19.40 -11.56 7.14
N GLU A 271 -19.91 -10.64 6.35
CA GLU A 271 -20.77 -9.56 6.79
C GLU A 271 -22.25 -9.92 6.89
N THR A 272 -22.72 -10.99 6.23
CA THR A 272 -24.14 -11.35 6.16
C THR A 272 -24.54 -12.55 7.03
N ARG A 273 -25.77 -12.50 7.55
CA ARG A 273 -26.37 -13.63 8.30
C ARG A 273 -27.17 -14.63 7.46
N ILE A 274 -27.22 -14.45 6.14
CA ILE A 274 -28.02 -15.28 5.21
C ILE A 274 -27.70 -16.78 5.32
N GLY A 275 -26.50 -17.17 5.76
CA GLY A 275 -26.09 -18.58 5.94
C GLY A 275 -26.35 -19.21 7.31
N SER A 276 -26.96 -18.51 8.27
CA SER A 276 -27.03 -18.93 9.68
C SER A 276 -28.16 -19.90 10.05
N TYR A 277 -28.98 -20.32 9.07
CA TYR A 277 -30.14 -21.19 9.30
C TYR A 277 -29.71 -22.65 9.48
N ARG A 278 -29.66 -23.11 10.73
CA ARG A 278 -29.38 -24.51 11.12
C ARG A 278 -30.61 -25.40 10.93
N GLU A 279 -30.96 -25.74 9.69
CA GLU A 279 -31.92 -26.82 9.44
C GLU A 279 -31.26 -27.97 8.67
N ASP A 280 -31.60 -29.21 9.05
CA ASP A 280 -31.05 -30.44 8.44
C ASP A 280 -31.45 -30.58 6.95
N LYS A 281 -32.52 -29.91 6.52
CA LYS A 281 -32.91 -29.77 5.11
C LYS A 281 -33.81 -28.54 4.90
N LEU A 282 -33.32 -27.56 4.16
CA LEU A 282 -34.00 -26.29 3.89
C LEU A 282 -34.97 -26.41 2.70
N THR A 283 -36.20 -25.93 2.83
CA THR A 283 -37.16 -25.91 1.72
C THR A 283 -36.98 -24.63 0.90
N VAL A 284 -36.80 -24.76 -0.41
CA VAL A 284 -36.67 -23.64 -1.35
C VAL A 284 -38.06 -23.19 -1.78
N ASP A 285 -38.56 -22.15 -1.14
CA ASP A 285 -39.85 -21.50 -1.41
C ASP A 285 -39.74 -19.96 -1.29
N GLU A 286 -40.85 -19.25 -1.47
CA GLU A 286 -40.90 -17.79 -1.38
C GLU A 286 -40.56 -17.27 0.03
N ALA A 287 -40.88 -18.04 1.08
CA ALA A 287 -40.61 -17.65 2.47
C ALA A 287 -39.10 -17.64 2.75
N LEU A 288 -38.34 -18.58 2.19
CA LEU A 288 -36.88 -18.59 2.25
C LEU A 288 -36.29 -17.27 1.71
N PHE A 289 -36.69 -16.88 0.49
CA PHE A 289 -36.15 -15.67 -0.14
C PHE A 289 -36.55 -14.40 0.61
N LYS A 290 -37.81 -14.31 1.02
CA LYS A 290 -38.30 -13.16 1.78
C LYS A 290 -37.60 -13.02 3.12
N GLY A 291 -37.48 -14.10 3.89
CA GLY A 291 -36.80 -14.10 5.19
C GLY A 291 -35.31 -13.77 5.07
N GLY A 292 -34.64 -14.27 4.02
CA GLY A 292 -33.25 -13.92 3.72
C GLY A 292 -33.07 -12.43 3.43
N LEU A 293 -33.93 -11.84 2.59
CA LEU A 293 -33.89 -10.40 2.29
C LEU A 293 -34.19 -9.53 3.51
N GLU A 294 -35.14 -9.91 4.36
CA GLU A 294 -35.46 -9.20 5.60
C GLU A 294 -34.26 -9.18 6.57
N VAL A 295 -33.54 -10.30 6.70
CA VAL A 295 -32.31 -10.36 7.51
C VAL A 295 -31.23 -9.44 6.97
N VAL A 296 -31.08 -9.38 5.64
CA VAL A 296 -30.09 -8.49 5.01
C VAL A 296 -30.46 -7.03 5.19
N GLN A 297 -31.72 -6.67 5.00
CA GLN A 297 -32.19 -5.31 5.25
C GLN A 297 -31.91 -4.89 6.69
N SER A 298 -32.10 -5.80 7.66
CA SER A 298 -31.70 -5.58 9.04
C SER A 298 -30.18 -5.40 9.20
N ASP A 299 -29.36 -6.19 8.53
CA ASP A 299 -27.89 -6.08 8.58
C ASP A 299 -27.41 -4.75 7.96
N ILE A 300 -28.00 -4.32 6.83
CA ILE A 300 -27.75 -3.04 6.16
C ILE A 300 -28.09 -1.88 7.11
N GLN A 301 -29.28 -1.91 7.72
CA GLN A 301 -29.73 -0.87 8.65
C GLN A 301 -28.81 -0.80 9.88
N GLN A 302 -28.44 -1.94 10.47
CA GLN A 302 -27.58 -1.99 11.64
C GLN A 302 -26.16 -1.46 11.35
N LYS A 303 -25.62 -1.78 10.17
CA LYS A 303 -24.26 -1.36 9.76
C LYS A 303 -24.22 0.02 9.13
N GLY A 304 -25.37 0.64 8.83
CA GLY A 304 -25.44 1.89 8.09
C GLY A 304 -24.87 1.77 6.67
N TYR A 305 -24.89 0.56 6.09
CA TYR A 305 -24.39 0.30 4.75
C TYR A 305 -25.19 1.10 3.72
N LYS A 306 -24.50 1.65 2.72
CA LYS A 306 -25.11 2.32 1.57
C LYS A 306 -24.49 1.78 0.29
N ALA A 307 -25.33 1.40 -0.66
CA ALA A 307 -24.87 0.93 -1.96
C ALA A 307 -23.99 2.00 -2.62
N SER A 308 -22.76 1.61 -2.98
CA SER A 308 -21.84 2.53 -3.62
C SER A 308 -22.33 2.86 -5.03
N PRO A 309 -22.41 4.16 -5.41
CA PRO A 309 -22.69 4.53 -6.80
C PRO A 309 -21.51 4.14 -7.71
N ILE A 310 -20.30 4.02 -7.14
CA ILE A 310 -19.09 3.56 -7.80
C ILE A 310 -19.17 2.04 -7.98
N SER A 311 -19.03 1.58 -9.23
CA SER A 311 -19.05 0.16 -9.55
C SER A 311 -17.90 -0.16 -10.48
N ASP A 312 -17.12 -1.19 -10.15
CA ASP A 312 -16.10 -1.76 -11.03
C ASP A 312 -16.71 -2.55 -12.21
N ARG A 313 -18.05 -2.60 -12.29
CA ARG A 313 -18.85 -3.15 -13.40
C ARG A 313 -19.57 -2.08 -14.16
N LEU A 314 -19.78 -2.35 -15.44
CA LEU A 314 -20.66 -1.57 -16.29
C LEU A 314 -22.11 -2.00 -16.11
N ARG A 315 -22.98 -1.03 -15.86
CA ARG A 315 -24.44 -1.15 -15.71
C ARG A 315 -25.11 0.10 -16.30
N GLU A 316 -26.31 -0.06 -16.83
CA GLU A 316 -27.12 1.05 -17.35
C GLU A 316 -27.90 1.74 -16.23
N THR A 317 -28.24 1.00 -15.17
CA THR A 317 -28.98 1.50 -14.02
C THR A 317 -28.04 1.81 -12.86
N VAL A 318 -28.19 3.00 -12.27
CA VAL A 318 -27.59 3.29 -10.96
C VAL A 318 -28.39 2.49 -9.92
N PRO A 319 -27.74 1.75 -9.01
CA PRO A 319 -28.42 0.95 -8.02
C PRO A 319 -29.20 1.86 -7.08
N GLY A 320 -30.44 1.48 -6.81
CA GLY A 320 -31.24 2.10 -5.76
C GLY A 320 -30.80 1.62 -4.37
N ASP A 321 -31.24 2.33 -3.33
CA ASP A 321 -31.05 1.91 -1.94
C ASP A 321 -31.74 0.56 -1.61
N GLU A 322 -32.66 0.12 -2.47
CA GLU A 322 -33.38 -1.16 -2.37
C GLU A 322 -32.68 -2.32 -3.09
N ASP A 323 -31.66 -2.04 -3.93
CA ASP A 323 -30.92 -3.08 -4.66
C ASP A 323 -29.93 -3.77 -3.71
N VAL A 324 -30.22 -5.04 -3.40
CA VAL A 324 -29.40 -5.85 -2.50
C VAL A 324 -28.43 -6.70 -3.33
N GLU A 325 -27.17 -6.33 -3.33
CA GLU A 325 -26.10 -7.13 -3.93
C GLU A 325 -25.08 -7.64 -2.91
N PHE A 326 -24.60 -8.86 -3.16
CA PHE A 326 -23.58 -9.53 -2.38
C PHE A 326 -22.33 -9.84 -3.20
N ARG A 327 -21.22 -10.06 -2.51
CA ARG A 327 -19.96 -10.59 -3.05
C ARG A 327 -19.45 -11.75 -2.19
N VAL A 328 -18.58 -12.58 -2.76
CA VAL A 328 -17.86 -13.57 -1.93
C VAL A 328 -16.88 -12.84 -1.01
N LEU A 329 -16.24 -11.79 -1.53
CA LEU A 329 -15.31 -10.92 -0.81
C LEU A 329 -15.67 -9.46 -1.07
N SER A 330 -15.70 -8.63 -0.03
CA SER A 330 -15.94 -7.19 -0.19
C SER A 330 -14.75 -6.48 -0.85
N THR A 331 -15.07 -5.42 -1.59
CA THR A 331 -14.13 -4.33 -1.87
C THR A 331 -14.29 -3.28 -0.78
N TYR A 332 -13.23 -2.53 -0.50
CA TYR A 332 -13.27 -1.45 0.47
C TYR A 332 -13.02 -0.12 -0.23
N ARG A 333 -13.66 0.95 0.26
CA ARG A 333 -13.42 2.31 -0.19
C ARG A 333 -13.16 3.23 0.97
N LEU A 334 -12.23 4.12 0.69
CA LEU A 334 -11.86 5.17 1.60
C LEU A 334 -12.89 6.32 1.49
N PRO A 335 -13.26 6.98 2.59
CA PRO A 335 -14.32 7.99 2.59
C PRO A 335 -14.11 9.14 1.58
N GLU A 336 -12.85 9.52 1.33
CA GLU A 336 -12.50 10.53 0.36
C GLU A 336 -12.79 10.10 -1.10
N ASP A 337 -12.72 8.81 -1.43
CA ASP A 337 -13.01 8.33 -2.78
C ASP A 337 -14.48 8.57 -3.12
N LEU A 338 -15.36 8.25 -2.18
CA LEU A 338 -16.79 8.50 -2.32
C LEU A 338 -17.07 10.00 -2.42
N ALA A 339 -16.43 10.81 -1.56
CA ALA A 339 -16.59 12.27 -1.55
C ALA A 339 -16.16 12.91 -2.88
N MET A 340 -14.99 12.50 -3.40
CA MET A 340 -14.47 12.98 -4.68
C MET A 340 -15.34 12.52 -5.83
N TYR A 341 -15.79 11.25 -5.84
CA TYR A 341 -16.68 10.76 -6.88
C TYR A 341 -18.01 11.52 -6.90
N THR A 342 -18.63 11.77 -5.74
CA THR A 342 -19.87 12.57 -5.67
C THR A 342 -19.64 13.98 -6.19
N ALA A 343 -18.49 14.59 -5.89
CA ALA A 343 -18.14 15.91 -6.42
C ALA A 343 -17.96 15.87 -7.96
N VAL A 344 -17.27 14.86 -8.50
CA VAL A 344 -17.06 14.66 -9.95
C VAL A 344 -18.37 14.38 -10.67
N ALA A 345 -19.21 13.48 -10.16
CA ALA A 345 -20.45 13.06 -10.81
C ALA A 345 -21.47 14.22 -10.93
N ALA A 346 -21.39 15.20 -10.03
CA ALA A 346 -22.24 16.39 -10.07
C ALA A 346 -21.68 17.51 -10.96
N GLN A 347 -20.49 17.37 -11.55
CA GLN A 347 -19.89 18.39 -12.42
C GLN A 347 -20.34 18.25 -13.88
N PRO A 348 -20.64 19.38 -14.56
CA PRO A 348 -20.86 19.38 -16.01
C PRO A 348 -19.62 18.92 -16.77
N VAL A 349 -19.81 18.13 -17.83
CA VAL A 349 -18.72 17.63 -18.70
C VAL A 349 -17.89 18.76 -19.34
N THR A 350 -18.48 19.96 -19.46
CA THR A 350 -17.83 21.16 -20.00
C THR A 350 -16.78 21.79 -19.08
N GLN A 351 -16.74 21.41 -17.80
CA GLN A 351 -15.70 21.87 -16.87
C GLN A 351 -14.43 20.99 -16.98
N PRO A 352 -13.25 21.57 -16.66
CA PRO A 352 -12.01 20.80 -16.54
C PRO A 352 -12.15 19.62 -15.59
N ALA A 353 -11.34 18.57 -15.79
CA ALA A 353 -11.31 17.47 -14.84
C ALA A 353 -10.94 17.97 -13.43
N ILE A 354 -11.57 17.37 -12.42
CA ILE A 354 -11.22 17.63 -11.03
C ILE A 354 -9.81 17.12 -10.78
N SER A 355 -8.94 17.98 -10.24
CA SER A 355 -7.59 17.65 -9.79
C SER A 355 -7.67 16.81 -8.51
N PRO A 356 -7.25 15.53 -8.53
CA PRO A 356 -7.41 14.65 -7.38
C PRO A 356 -6.63 15.10 -6.15
N GLY A 357 -5.41 15.60 -6.32
CA GLY A 357 -4.54 16.03 -5.22
C GLY A 357 -5.04 17.32 -4.57
N LEU A 358 -5.54 18.26 -5.36
CA LEU A 358 -6.21 19.44 -4.83
C LEU A 358 -7.49 19.07 -4.07
N SER A 359 -8.27 18.13 -4.62
CA SER A 359 -9.49 17.63 -3.99
C SER A 359 -9.21 16.92 -2.68
N PHE A 360 -8.15 16.12 -2.60
CA PHE A 360 -7.76 15.45 -1.36
C PHE A 360 -7.37 16.46 -0.28
N ASN A 361 -6.54 17.45 -0.62
CA ASN A 361 -6.16 18.52 0.30
C ASN A 361 -7.37 19.36 0.75
N ALA A 362 -8.29 19.68 -0.18
CA ALA A 362 -9.53 20.37 0.13
C ALA A 362 -10.45 19.51 1.01
N TRP A 363 -10.59 18.21 0.73
CA TRP A 363 -11.36 17.27 1.55
C TRP A 363 -10.79 17.15 2.96
N LEU A 364 -9.46 17.14 3.12
CA LEU A 364 -8.80 17.18 4.43
C LEU A 364 -9.07 18.48 5.21
N GLY A 365 -9.49 19.55 4.51
CA GLY A 365 -9.78 20.87 5.09
C GLY A 365 -8.54 21.74 5.22
N VAL A 366 -7.60 21.64 4.27
CA VAL A 366 -6.48 22.57 4.15
C VAL A 366 -7.00 23.90 3.59
N PRO A 367 -6.89 25.04 4.31
CA PRO A 367 -7.59 26.28 3.92
C PRO A 367 -7.20 26.83 2.55
N SER A 368 -5.91 26.75 2.20
CA SER A 368 -5.41 27.15 0.88
C SER A 368 -5.98 26.27 -0.23
N ALA A 369 -6.11 24.96 0.02
CA ALA A 369 -6.70 24.02 -0.93
C ALA A 369 -8.22 24.21 -1.08
N GLU A 370 -8.96 24.42 0.02
CA GLU A 370 -10.40 24.71 -0.04
C GLU A 370 -10.66 25.98 -0.87
N LYS A 371 -9.86 27.03 -0.65
CA LYS A 371 -9.94 28.27 -1.43
C LYS A 371 -9.67 28.04 -2.92
N LEU A 372 -8.55 27.39 -3.26
CA LEU A 372 -8.20 27.08 -4.65
C LEU A 372 -9.25 26.18 -5.33
N PHE A 373 -9.78 25.20 -4.60
CA PHE A 373 -10.83 24.32 -5.08
C PHE A 373 -12.14 25.08 -5.33
N GLU A 374 -12.56 25.95 -4.42
CA GLU A 374 -13.74 26.80 -4.60
C GLU A 374 -13.58 27.77 -5.78
N GLU A 375 -12.39 28.36 -5.96
CA GLU A 375 -12.08 29.23 -7.10
C GLU A 375 -12.15 28.48 -8.43
N GLN A 376 -11.70 27.21 -8.47
CA GLN A 376 -11.64 26.42 -9.70
C GLN A 376 -12.96 25.70 -10.04
N TYR A 377 -13.70 25.23 -9.03
CA TYR A 377 -14.84 24.32 -9.21
C TYR A 377 -16.16 24.84 -8.59
N GLY A 378 -16.10 25.93 -7.83
CA GLY A 378 -17.26 26.57 -7.21
C GLY A 378 -17.62 26.05 -5.83
N LYS A 379 -18.36 26.87 -5.08
CA LYS A 379 -18.77 26.64 -3.69
C LYS A 379 -19.63 25.39 -3.49
N GLU A 380 -20.51 25.08 -4.45
CA GLU A 380 -21.35 23.88 -4.38
C GLU A 380 -20.52 22.60 -4.43
N ALA A 381 -19.51 22.54 -5.32
CA ALA A 381 -18.62 21.40 -5.42
C ALA A 381 -17.83 21.22 -4.11
N LEU A 382 -17.32 22.31 -3.52
CA LEU A 382 -16.64 22.26 -2.22
C LEU A 382 -17.57 21.76 -1.12
N THR A 383 -18.84 22.21 -1.12
CA THR A 383 -19.82 21.78 -0.12
C THR A 383 -20.11 20.27 -0.22
N ARG A 384 -20.25 19.74 -1.43
CA ARG A 384 -20.41 18.29 -1.67
C ARG A 384 -19.19 17.50 -1.23
N LEU A 385 -18.00 17.97 -1.58
CA LEU A 385 -16.74 17.35 -1.17
C LEU A 385 -16.60 17.32 0.37
N ALA A 386 -16.86 18.46 1.02
CA ALA A 386 -16.79 18.58 2.48
C ALA A 386 -17.86 17.77 3.21
N ALA A 387 -19.02 17.51 2.58
CA ALA A 387 -20.06 16.66 3.15
C ALA A 387 -19.62 15.19 3.29
N GLY A 388 -18.64 14.74 2.50
CA GLY A 388 -18.04 13.41 2.64
C GLY A 388 -16.98 13.28 3.74
N ARG A 389 -16.78 14.32 4.58
CA ARG A 389 -15.88 14.22 5.74
C ARG A 389 -16.51 13.35 6.83
N PRO A 390 -15.70 12.60 7.61
CA PRO A 390 -16.23 11.69 8.62
C PRO A 390 -17.05 12.43 9.70
N SER A 391 -18.28 11.98 9.93
CA SER A 391 -19.04 12.29 11.13
C SER A 391 -18.75 11.22 12.19
N LEU A 392 -17.79 11.50 13.08
CA LEU A 392 -17.52 10.61 14.21
C LEU A 392 -18.64 10.75 15.25
N GLY A 393 -19.69 9.92 15.10
CA GLY A 393 -20.97 10.08 15.79
C GLY A 393 -21.05 9.53 17.22
N GLU A 394 -20.33 8.45 17.60
CA GLU A 394 -20.79 7.66 18.77
C GLU A 394 -19.75 7.28 19.83
N ASP A 395 -18.46 7.61 19.69
CA ASP A 395 -17.44 7.12 20.65
C ASP A 395 -16.99 8.10 21.74
N TYR A 396 -17.69 9.23 21.91
CA TYR A 396 -17.29 10.24 22.89
C TYR A 396 -18.34 10.49 23.97
N ARG A 397 -18.04 10.01 25.19
CA ARG A 397 -18.74 10.42 26.43
C ARG A 397 -18.50 11.90 26.81
N ASN A 398 -17.71 12.66 26.02
CA ASN A 398 -17.46 14.08 26.26
C ASN A 398 -17.98 14.95 25.09
N PRO A 399 -19.10 15.68 25.28
CA PRO A 399 -19.65 16.61 24.29
C PRO A 399 -18.68 17.68 23.80
N ALA A 400 -17.65 18.05 24.59
CA ALA A 400 -16.66 19.05 24.20
C ALA A 400 -15.80 18.62 22.98
N ASN A 401 -15.62 17.31 22.77
CA ASN A 401 -14.87 16.80 21.62
C ASN A 401 -15.65 16.92 20.30
N ASN A 402 -16.98 16.98 20.35
CA ASN A 402 -17.83 17.14 19.16
C ASN A 402 -17.73 18.56 18.56
N ALA A 403 -17.23 19.53 19.32
CA ALA A 403 -16.99 20.90 18.85
C ALA A 403 -15.68 21.05 18.06
N LEU A 404 -14.74 20.11 18.17
CA LEU A 404 -13.48 20.15 17.41
C LEU A 404 -13.71 19.67 15.96
N PRO A 405 -12.95 20.18 14.97
CA PRO A 405 -12.88 19.57 13.64
C PRO A 405 -12.49 18.10 13.72
N TRP A 406 -12.97 17.26 12.80
CA TRP A 406 -12.80 15.80 12.84
C TRP A 406 -11.33 15.36 12.99
N TRP A 407 -10.40 16.04 12.32
CA TRP A 407 -8.96 15.74 12.33
C TRP A 407 -8.24 16.14 13.64
N LYS A 408 -8.85 17.00 14.47
CA LYS A 408 -8.34 17.33 15.81
C LYS A 408 -8.81 16.33 16.87
N ARG A 409 -9.91 15.62 16.63
CA ARG A 409 -10.50 14.69 17.60
C ARG A 409 -9.57 13.51 17.84
N LEU A 410 -9.41 13.13 19.10
CA LEU A 410 -8.66 11.94 19.50
C LEU A 410 -9.56 10.71 19.30
N THR A 411 -9.51 10.05 18.15
CA THR A 411 -10.26 8.80 17.95
C THR A 411 -9.80 7.74 18.95
N ARG A 412 -10.65 7.38 19.92
CA ARG A 412 -10.56 6.09 20.61
C ARG A 412 -11.40 5.13 19.77
N GLY A 413 -10.83 4.01 19.31
CA GLY A 413 -11.54 3.02 18.51
C GLY A 413 -11.27 3.03 16.98
N TRP A 414 -11.26 1.81 16.44
CA TRP A 414 -11.47 1.24 15.09
C TRP A 414 -11.39 2.04 13.76
N TYR A 415 -10.74 3.21 13.66
CA TYR A 415 -10.42 3.78 12.33
C TYR A 415 -8.96 4.26 12.18
N PRO A 416 -7.97 3.34 12.13
CA PRO A 416 -6.57 3.65 11.85
C PRO A 416 -6.37 4.57 10.62
N GLU A 417 -7.12 4.34 9.54
CA GLU A 417 -7.06 5.17 8.33
C GLU A 417 -7.46 6.62 8.51
N LEU A 418 -8.50 6.86 9.30
CA LEU A 418 -8.95 8.21 9.59
C LEU A 418 -7.95 8.93 10.50
N ARG A 419 -7.25 8.20 11.37
CA ARG A 419 -6.14 8.76 12.15
C ARG A 419 -4.99 9.19 11.24
N TYR A 420 -4.61 8.34 10.30
CA TYR A 420 -3.55 8.65 9.35
C TYR A 420 -3.90 9.87 8.48
N ARG A 421 -5.11 9.95 7.92
CA ARG A 421 -5.61 11.15 7.20
C ARG A 421 -5.63 12.39 8.08
N GLY A 422 -6.06 12.24 9.33
CA GLY A 422 -6.00 13.30 10.34
C GLY A 422 -4.57 13.77 10.60
N ALA A 423 -3.60 12.86 10.68
CA ALA A 423 -2.18 13.18 10.80
C ALA A 423 -1.68 13.95 9.58
N LEU A 424 -1.99 13.52 8.35
CA LEU A 424 -1.62 14.25 7.13
C LEU A 424 -2.11 15.70 7.14
N ARG A 425 -3.31 15.97 7.66
CA ARG A 425 -3.80 17.34 7.78
C ARG A 425 -2.89 18.22 8.65
N TRP A 426 -2.24 17.67 9.67
CA TRP A 426 -1.26 18.40 10.49
C TRP A 426 0.06 18.72 9.77
N ALA A 427 0.40 18.01 8.69
CA ALA A 427 1.59 18.35 7.89
C ALA A 427 1.47 19.71 7.17
N ALA A 428 0.25 20.22 7.00
CA ALA A 428 -0.01 21.56 6.46
C ALA A 428 -0.24 22.64 7.53
N GLU A 429 -0.32 22.27 8.82
CA GLU A 429 -0.39 23.24 9.91
C GLU A 429 1.01 23.82 10.17
N VAL A 430 1.09 25.14 10.29
CA VAL A 430 2.34 25.85 10.56
C VAL A 430 2.25 26.46 11.95
N ASP A 431 3.13 26.01 12.85
CA ASP A 431 3.23 26.56 14.22
C ASP A 431 3.52 28.08 14.18
N GLU A 432 2.94 28.85 15.09
CA GLU A 432 3.14 30.30 15.19
C GLU A 432 4.59 30.68 15.54
N ARG A 433 5.33 29.78 16.18
CA ARG A 433 6.76 29.92 16.51
C ARG A 433 7.65 29.62 15.30
N ALA A 434 7.14 28.97 14.25
CA ALA A 434 7.92 28.60 13.07
C ALA A 434 8.39 29.85 12.29
N PRO A 435 9.49 29.73 11.52
CA PRO A 435 9.96 30.80 10.64
C PRO A 435 8.87 31.36 9.72
N ALA A 436 8.81 32.68 9.57
CA ALA A 436 7.72 33.35 8.86
C ALA A 436 7.55 32.90 7.40
N PHE A 437 8.63 32.51 6.72
CA PHE A 437 8.59 32.03 5.34
C PHE A 437 7.74 30.75 5.18
N MET A 438 7.59 29.95 6.23
CA MET A 438 6.77 28.73 6.20
C MET A 438 5.26 29.03 6.13
N ARG A 439 4.84 30.28 6.37
CA ARG A 439 3.46 30.74 6.13
C ARG A 439 3.24 31.29 4.72
N SER A 440 4.26 31.27 3.86
CA SER A 440 4.15 31.71 2.47
C SER A 440 3.30 30.75 1.63
N ALA A 441 2.73 31.26 0.53
CA ALA A 441 2.00 30.44 -0.44
C ALA A 441 2.85 29.30 -1.01
N ALA A 442 4.15 29.55 -1.25
CA ALA A 442 5.08 28.55 -1.78
C ALA A 442 5.32 27.41 -0.77
N TRP A 443 5.48 27.71 0.53
CA TRP A 443 5.60 26.65 1.55
C TRP A 443 4.28 25.90 1.76
N GLN A 444 3.15 26.60 1.69
CA GLN A 444 1.84 25.94 1.70
C GLN A 444 1.66 25.00 0.50
N ALA A 445 2.16 25.37 -0.69
CA ALA A 445 2.20 24.48 -1.85
C ALA A 445 3.12 23.27 -1.61
N LYS A 446 4.30 23.45 -0.97
CA LYS A 446 5.15 22.33 -0.53
C LYS A 446 4.39 21.38 0.38
N ALA A 447 3.70 21.90 1.40
CA ALA A 447 2.96 21.07 2.36
C ALA A 447 1.80 20.31 1.71
N MET A 448 1.05 20.97 0.81
CA MET A 448 0.01 20.30 0.02
C MET A 448 0.58 19.23 -0.92
N GLN A 449 1.80 19.43 -1.46
CA GLN A 449 2.52 18.41 -2.22
C GLN A 449 2.91 17.23 -1.32
N THR A 450 3.44 17.46 -0.12
CA THR A 450 3.75 16.41 0.86
C THR A 450 2.51 15.54 1.13
N ILE A 451 1.35 16.17 1.37
CA ILE A 451 0.08 15.48 1.58
C ILE A 451 -0.34 14.69 0.34
N ALA A 452 -0.32 15.29 -0.85
CA ALA A 452 -0.74 14.64 -2.09
C ALA A 452 0.20 13.48 -2.49
N ALA A 453 1.51 13.63 -2.30
CA ALA A 453 2.50 12.57 -2.51
C ALA A 453 2.31 11.41 -1.52
N SER A 454 1.99 11.72 -0.27
CA SER A 454 1.68 10.72 0.75
C SER A 454 0.38 9.96 0.42
N TRP A 455 -0.62 10.68 -0.08
CA TRP A 455 -1.87 10.07 -0.55
C TRP A 455 -1.67 9.22 -1.80
N ALA A 456 -0.89 9.67 -2.78
CA ALA A 456 -0.56 8.87 -3.95
C ALA A 456 0.16 7.55 -3.59
N GLN A 457 1.04 7.58 -2.59
CA GLN A 457 1.69 6.39 -2.06
C GLN A 457 0.70 5.46 -1.32
N ASP A 458 -0.22 6.01 -0.52
CA ASP A 458 -1.30 5.24 0.11
C ASP A 458 -2.19 4.55 -0.95
N ARG A 459 -2.64 5.31 -1.96
CA ARG A 459 -3.39 4.78 -3.11
C ARG A 459 -2.62 3.72 -3.87
N HIS A 460 -1.31 3.90 -4.00
CA HIS A 460 -0.43 2.91 -4.61
C HIS A 460 -0.36 1.65 -3.76
N ALA A 461 -0.20 1.73 -2.44
CA ALA A 461 -0.13 0.56 -1.56
C ALA A 461 -1.40 -0.31 -1.54
N TRP A 462 -2.59 0.30 -1.63
CA TRP A 462 -3.86 -0.43 -1.82
C TRP A 462 -3.98 -1.14 -3.16
N VAL A 463 -3.07 -0.82 -4.07
CA VAL A 463 -3.02 -1.36 -5.41
C VAL A 463 -1.77 -2.27 -5.54
N LEU A 464 -0.68 -2.12 -4.77
CA LEU A 464 0.68 -2.41 -5.28
C LEU A 464 1.82 -2.63 -4.25
N GLN A 465 2.91 -3.14 -4.86
CA GLN A 465 4.36 -3.43 -4.57
C GLN A 465 4.84 -3.84 -3.17
N ALA A 466 6.04 -4.42 -3.09
CA ALA A 466 6.70 -4.65 -1.82
C ALA A 466 8.18 -4.62 -2.09
N LYS A 467 8.93 -4.15 -1.11
CA LYS A 467 10.36 -3.95 -1.29
C LYS A 467 11.12 -5.17 -0.76
N PRO A 468 12.00 -5.78 -1.57
CA PRO A 468 12.88 -6.83 -1.08
C PRO A 468 13.87 -6.25 -0.05
N GLU A 469 14.25 -7.05 0.95
CA GLU A 469 15.32 -6.70 1.89
C GLU A 469 16.69 -6.74 1.20
N VAL A 470 17.58 -5.80 1.55
CA VAL A 470 18.93 -5.74 1.01
C VAL A 470 19.94 -5.40 2.12
N HIS A 471 21.03 -6.17 2.25
CA HIS A 471 22.00 -6.12 3.36
C HIS A 471 23.39 -5.51 3.02
N VAL A 472 24.20 -5.21 4.07
CA VAL A 472 25.71 -5.13 4.18
C VAL A 472 26.40 -3.78 4.57
N LEU A 473 26.73 -3.50 5.83
CA LEU A 473 27.60 -2.45 6.48
C LEU A 473 28.19 -1.14 5.80
N SER A 474 27.96 0.00 6.50
CA SER A 474 28.87 1.10 6.97
C SER A 474 28.39 2.55 6.69
N GLY A 475 28.69 3.53 7.57
CA GLY A 475 28.22 4.94 7.51
C GLY A 475 29.13 5.99 8.18
N MET A 476 29.04 7.25 7.72
CA MET A 476 29.76 8.44 8.23
C MET A 476 28.77 9.55 8.64
N GLY A 477 29.12 10.35 9.67
CA GLY A 477 28.25 11.42 10.22
C GLY A 477 28.32 12.79 9.53
N SER A 478 27.26 13.59 9.72
CA SER A 478 27.06 14.97 9.22
C SER A 478 26.96 16.00 10.36
N PRO A 479 27.12 17.32 10.11
CA PRO A 479 26.97 18.38 11.12
C PRO A 479 25.52 18.59 11.60
N GLN A 480 25.35 19.34 12.69
CA GLN A 480 24.07 19.64 13.36
C GLN A 480 22.97 20.07 12.38
N GLY A 481 21.86 19.31 12.35
CA GLY A 481 20.70 19.57 11.51
C GLY A 481 19.47 20.10 12.25
N PHE A 482 18.35 20.19 11.53
CA PHE A 482 17.05 20.71 11.95
C PHE A 482 15.94 19.73 11.56
N VAL A 483 14.79 19.88 12.20
CA VAL A 483 13.57 19.11 11.91
C VAL A 483 12.51 20.07 11.39
N GLU A 484 11.71 19.66 10.40
CA GLU A 484 10.56 20.43 9.95
C GLU A 484 9.63 20.74 11.16
N PRO A 485 9.23 21.99 11.40
CA PRO A 485 8.59 22.40 12.66
C PRO A 485 7.09 22.06 12.69
N VAL A 486 6.78 20.76 12.61
CA VAL A 486 5.43 20.19 12.66
C VAL A 486 5.33 19.14 13.79
N PRO A 487 5.54 19.52 15.07
CA PRO A 487 5.62 18.56 16.18
C PRO A 487 4.36 17.69 16.33
N GLU A 488 3.17 18.27 16.22
CA GLU A 488 1.90 17.54 16.26
C GLU A 488 1.76 16.50 15.14
N PHE A 489 2.27 16.80 13.94
CA PHE A 489 2.28 15.84 12.83
C PHE A 489 3.09 14.61 13.20
N PHE A 490 4.34 14.79 13.65
CA PHE A 490 5.20 13.68 14.03
C PHE A 490 4.62 12.89 15.22
N MET A 491 4.07 13.57 16.23
CA MET A 491 3.40 12.90 17.34
C MET A 491 2.24 12.02 16.86
N ARG A 492 1.38 12.53 15.97
CA ARG A 492 0.24 11.77 15.45
C ARG A 492 0.66 10.65 14.52
N LEU A 493 1.70 10.85 13.72
CA LEU A 493 2.28 9.79 12.89
C LEU A 493 2.84 8.66 13.76
N SER A 494 3.42 8.98 14.93
CA SER A 494 3.85 7.94 15.88
C SER A 494 2.71 7.05 16.36
N TRP A 495 1.52 7.61 16.59
CA TRP A 495 0.34 6.81 16.95
C TRP A 495 -0.17 5.95 15.80
N CYS A 496 -0.01 6.43 14.56
CA CYS A 496 -0.30 5.63 13.36
C CYS A 496 0.66 4.45 13.28
N ALA A 497 1.98 4.70 13.42
CA ALA A 497 3.01 3.66 13.44
C ALA A 497 2.81 2.66 14.60
N HIS A 498 2.45 3.11 15.80
CA HIS A 498 2.08 2.26 16.92
C HIS A 498 0.90 1.34 16.59
N THR A 499 -0.14 1.91 15.95
CA THR A 499 -1.33 1.15 15.55
C THR A 499 -0.95 0.10 14.50
N MET A 500 -0.10 0.45 13.54
CA MET A 500 0.40 -0.47 12.52
C MET A 500 1.28 -1.57 13.12
N ALA A 501 2.16 -1.27 14.09
CA ALA A 501 2.96 -2.29 14.79
C ALA A 501 2.06 -3.36 15.43
N ARG A 502 0.97 -2.93 16.09
CA ARG A 502 -0.01 -3.84 16.69
C ARG A 502 -0.75 -4.66 15.64
N LEU A 503 -1.27 -4.01 14.61
CA LEU A 503 -1.99 -4.68 13.52
C LEU A 503 -1.11 -5.69 12.79
N ALA A 504 0.15 -5.35 12.51
CA ALA A 504 1.13 -6.26 11.93
C ALA A 504 1.35 -7.48 12.84
N SER A 505 1.58 -7.25 14.14
CA SER A 505 1.74 -8.35 15.11
C SER A 505 0.49 -9.24 15.23
N ASP A 506 -0.70 -8.65 15.21
CA ASP A 506 -1.97 -9.39 15.31
C ASP A 506 -2.23 -10.21 14.03
N ALA A 507 -1.98 -9.62 12.85
CA ALA A 507 -2.09 -10.31 11.57
C ALA A 507 -1.12 -11.50 11.47
N GLU A 508 0.11 -11.33 11.97
CA GLU A 508 1.09 -12.42 12.04
C GLU A 508 0.65 -13.56 12.97
N ALA A 509 0.02 -13.26 14.10
CA ALA A 509 -0.40 -14.26 15.08
C ALA A 509 -1.50 -15.18 14.54
N VAL A 510 -2.30 -14.72 13.56
CA VAL A 510 -3.40 -15.48 12.96
C VAL A 510 -2.94 -16.28 11.72
N GLY A 511 -1.80 -15.92 11.12
CA GLY A 511 -1.26 -16.56 9.93
C GLY A 511 -0.52 -17.89 10.16
N ASN A 512 -0.29 -18.64 9.08
CA ASN A 512 0.68 -19.74 9.06
C ASN A 512 1.90 -19.35 8.20
N PRO A 513 2.88 -18.63 8.76
CA PRO A 513 4.03 -18.14 8.00
C PRO A 513 4.89 -19.28 7.43
N VAL A 514 4.90 -20.46 8.07
CA VAL A 514 5.63 -21.63 7.55
C VAL A 514 5.01 -22.12 6.26
N ALA A 515 3.67 -22.16 6.16
CA ALA A 515 2.99 -22.58 4.94
C ALA A 515 3.26 -21.62 3.78
N ALA A 516 3.26 -20.31 4.04
CA ALA A 516 3.60 -19.29 3.04
C ALA A 516 5.00 -19.49 2.46
N VAL A 517 6.00 -19.66 3.33
CA VAL A 517 7.39 -19.91 2.91
C VAL A 517 7.53 -21.22 2.14
N VAL A 518 6.87 -22.29 2.57
CA VAL A 518 6.92 -23.60 1.89
C VAL A 518 6.33 -23.52 0.49
N GLU A 519 5.19 -22.85 0.33
CA GLU A 519 4.57 -22.66 -1.00
C GLU A 519 5.45 -21.76 -1.88
N GLU A 520 6.06 -20.71 -1.33
CA GLU A 520 7.01 -19.87 -2.06
C GLU A 520 8.22 -20.66 -2.55
N MET A 521 8.86 -21.48 -1.71
CA MET A 521 9.97 -22.35 -2.12
C MET A 521 9.57 -23.26 -3.28
N ARG A 522 8.38 -23.87 -3.22
CA ARG A 522 7.86 -24.75 -4.28
C ARG A 522 7.59 -23.98 -5.57
N GLU A 523 7.02 -22.78 -5.47
CA GLU A 523 6.76 -21.93 -6.63
C GLU A 523 8.04 -21.40 -7.26
N THR A 524 9.03 -21.00 -6.48
CA THR A 524 10.36 -20.59 -6.97
C THR A 524 11.05 -21.75 -7.70
N ALA A 525 11.04 -22.95 -7.10
CA ALA A 525 11.59 -24.15 -7.75
C ALA A 525 10.90 -24.43 -9.11
N LYS A 526 9.58 -24.32 -9.17
CA LYS A 526 8.80 -24.52 -10.39
C LYS A 526 9.03 -23.42 -11.43
N SER A 527 9.02 -22.15 -11.02
CA SER A 527 9.21 -20.96 -11.86
C SER A 527 10.58 -21.00 -12.54
N GLU A 528 11.64 -21.19 -11.76
CA GLU A 528 12.99 -21.12 -12.30
C GLU A 528 13.31 -22.33 -13.20
N ARG A 529 12.69 -23.49 -12.94
CA ARG A 529 12.70 -24.62 -13.89
C ARG A 529 12.06 -24.26 -15.22
N ALA A 530 10.87 -23.67 -15.20
CA ALA A 530 10.16 -23.28 -16.41
C ALA A 530 10.93 -22.21 -17.20
N ARG A 531 11.44 -21.19 -16.49
CA ARG A 531 12.25 -20.11 -17.06
C ARG A 531 13.47 -20.65 -17.83
N ALA A 532 14.21 -21.57 -17.21
CA ALA A 532 15.40 -22.15 -17.83
C ALA A 532 15.06 -23.10 -19.01
N ALA A 533 13.88 -23.74 -18.99
CA ALA A 533 13.42 -24.64 -20.05
C ALA A 533 12.83 -23.92 -21.27
N GLU A 534 12.08 -22.83 -21.07
CA GLU A 534 11.42 -22.09 -22.16
C GLU A 534 12.40 -21.23 -22.98
N LYS A 535 13.46 -20.72 -22.33
CA LYS A 535 14.50 -19.91 -22.96
C LYS A 535 15.88 -20.37 -22.47
N PRO A 536 16.46 -21.43 -23.06
CA PRO A 536 17.73 -22.00 -22.60
C PRO A 536 18.94 -21.16 -23.04
N GLY A 537 18.97 -19.90 -22.64
CA GLY A 537 20.10 -18.98 -22.79
C GLY A 537 21.00 -18.96 -21.55
N GLU A 538 22.25 -18.56 -21.74
CA GLU A 538 23.25 -18.49 -20.66
C GLU A 538 22.82 -17.53 -19.53
N GLN A 539 22.17 -16.41 -19.87
CA GLN A 539 21.66 -15.44 -18.90
C GLN A 539 20.49 -15.99 -18.07
N GLU A 540 19.57 -16.72 -18.68
CA GLU A 540 18.43 -17.32 -18.01
C GLU A 540 18.85 -18.46 -17.08
N ILE A 541 19.75 -19.32 -17.53
CA ILE A 541 20.31 -20.40 -16.70
C ILE A 541 21.08 -19.80 -15.51
N PHE A 542 21.91 -18.78 -15.76
CA PHE A 542 22.64 -18.09 -14.70
C PHE A 542 21.69 -17.43 -13.70
N GLY A 543 20.68 -16.70 -14.18
CA GLY A 543 19.68 -16.04 -13.33
C GLY A 543 18.88 -17.03 -12.48
N ALA A 544 18.39 -18.12 -13.07
CA ALA A 544 17.68 -19.18 -12.35
C ALA A 544 18.55 -19.84 -11.28
N THR A 545 19.81 -20.14 -11.63
CA THR A 545 20.79 -20.70 -10.68
C THR A 545 21.04 -19.76 -9.51
N TRP A 546 21.21 -18.46 -9.79
CA TRP A 546 21.42 -17.44 -8.77
C TRP A 546 20.28 -17.40 -7.76
N VAL A 547 19.03 -17.29 -8.24
CA VAL A 547 17.83 -17.27 -7.39
C VAL A 547 17.75 -18.53 -6.52
N LEU A 548 17.83 -19.72 -7.12
CA LEU A 548 17.73 -20.98 -6.38
C LEU A 548 18.86 -21.16 -5.34
N SER A 549 20.09 -20.77 -5.71
CA SER A 549 21.24 -20.87 -4.80
C SER A 549 21.15 -19.88 -3.64
N HIS A 550 20.61 -18.69 -3.88
CA HIS A 550 20.36 -17.68 -2.86
C HIS A 550 19.36 -18.22 -1.84
N GLU A 551 18.23 -18.73 -2.32
CA GLU A 551 17.17 -19.27 -1.48
C GLU A 551 17.64 -20.44 -0.62
N LEU A 552 18.44 -21.35 -1.19
CA LEU A 552 19.04 -22.46 -0.43
C LEU A 552 20.07 -21.96 0.59
N GLY A 553 20.84 -20.92 0.23
CA GLY A 553 21.85 -20.29 1.08
C GLY A 553 21.26 -19.67 2.34
N THR A 554 20.08 -19.05 2.25
CA THR A 554 19.30 -18.52 3.38
C THR A 554 19.10 -19.58 4.47
N TYR A 555 18.82 -20.82 4.07
CA TYR A 555 18.62 -21.94 4.99
C TYR A 555 19.89 -22.72 5.31
N ARG A 556 21.04 -22.09 5.09
CA ARG A 556 22.38 -22.62 5.39
C ARG A 556 22.66 -23.95 4.69
N VAL A 557 22.05 -24.18 3.52
CA VAL A 557 22.37 -25.33 2.69
C VAL A 557 23.74 -25.07 2.04
N PRO A 558 24.73 -25.97 2.18
CA PRO A 558 26.07 -25.75 1.62
C PRO A 558 26.05 -25.64 0.09
N MET A 559 26.64 -24.56 -0.45
CA MET A 559 26.71 -24.29 -1.89
C MET A 559 28.10 -24.54 -2.48
N ASP A 560 28.15 -25.09 -3.69
CA ASP A 560 29.38 -25.23 -4.49
C ASP A 560 29.54 -24.02 -5.41
N HIS A 561 30.24 -22.99 -4.91
CA HIS A 561 30.38 -21.70 -5.61
C HIS A 561 31.13 -21.78 -6.96
N ASP A 562 31.93 -22.83 -7.19
CA ASP A 562 32.62 -22.99 -8.48
C ASP A 562 31.64 -23.42 -9.58
N LYS A 563 30.59 -24.17 -9.25
CA LYS A 563 29.52 -24.54 -10.19
C LYS A 563 28.56 -23.39 -10.52
N LEU A 564 28.51 -22.36 -9.67
CA LEU A 564 27.72 -21.15 -9.91
C LEU A 564 28.33 -20.22 -10.97
N LYS A 565 29.61 -20.40 -11.32
CA LYS A 565 30.30 -19.55 -12.30
C LYS A 565 29.84 -19.83 -13.73
N ASN A 566 29.61 -21.09 -14.08
CA ASN A 566 29.18 -21.55 -15.40
C ASN A 566 28.10 -22.65 -15.27
N PRO A 567 26.87 -22.30 -14.87
CA PRO A 567 25.83 -23.27 -14.58
C PRO A 567 25.22 -23.90 -15.85
N THR A 568 24.75 -25.14 -15.72
CA THR A 568 24.00 -25.85 -16.77
C THR A 568 22.52 -25.97 -16.41
N LEU A 569 21.67 -26.30 -17.39
CA LEU A 569 20.26 -26.59 -17.14
C LEU A 569 20.06 -27.73 -16.11
N ALA A 570 20.97 -28.72 -16.09
CA ALA A 570 20.94 -29.80 -15.11
C ALA A 570 21.21 -29.30 -13.68
N ASP A 571 22.06 -28.29 -13.52
CA ASP A 571 22.31 -27.67 -12.21
C ASP A 571 21.07 -26.92 -11.70
N VAL A 572 20.34 -26.22 -12.58
CA VAL A 572 19.04 -25.59 -12.24
C VAL A 572 18.04 -26.63 -11.74
N HIS A 573 17.86 -27.74 -12.47
CA HIS A 573 16.94 -28.80 -12.05
C HIS A 573 17.31 -29.40 -10.69
N LYS A 574 18.61 -29.63 -10.46
CA LYS A 574 19.14 -30.15 -9.20
C LYS A 574 18.92 -29.19 -8.04
N LEU A 575 19.22 -27.89 -8.21
CA LEU A 575 18.99 -26.89 -7.17
C LEU A 575 17.50 -26.77 -6.84
N ALA A 576 16.63 -26.82 -7.85
CA ALA A 576 15.19 -26.83 -7.65
C ALA A 576 14.71 -28.10 -6.91
N ASP A 577 15.28 -29.28 -7.18
CA ASP A 577 14.98 -30.50 -6.41
C ASP A 577 15.41 -30.36 -4.95
N GLU A 578 16.57 -29.78 -4.69
CA GLU A 578 17.04 -29.51 -3.32
C GLU A 578 16.14 -28.49 -2.60
N LEU A 579 15.64 -27.48 -3.31
CA LEU A 579 14.70 -26.51 -2.75
C LEU A 579 13.36 -27.16 -2.40
N GLU A 580 12.84 -28.08 -3.22
CA GLU A 580 11.63 -28.85 -2.91
C GLU A 580 11.81 -29.78 -1.69
N LYS A 581 12.98 -30.41 -1.56
CA LYS A 581 13.33 -31.21 -0.37
C LYS A 581 13.40 -30.33 0.87
N LEU A 582 14.02 -29.16 0.77
CA LEU A 582 14.08 -28.18 1.85
C LEU A 582 12.67 -27.73 2.26
N ALA A 583 11.79 -27.42 1.30
CA ALA A 583 10.41 -27.05 1.55
C ALA A 583 9.68 -28.14 2.36
N THR A 584 9.83 -29.40 1.97
CA THR A 584 9.25 -30.55 2.69
C THR A 584 9.80 -30.68 4.12
N ARG A 585 11.11 -30.41 4.31
CA ARG A 585 11.75 -30.42 5.62
C ARG A 585 11.23 -29.28 6.50
N VAL A 586 11.14 -28.06 5.97
CA VAL A 586 10.60 -26.88 6.65
C VAL A 586 9.17 -27.12 7.09
N GLU A 587 8.31 -27.63 6.21
CA GLU A 587 6.90 -27.96 6.53
C GLU A 587 6.78 -28.91 7.73
N ARG A 588 7.65 -29.93 7.80
CA ARG A 588 7.64 -30.94 8.86
C ARG A 588 8.27 -30.46 10.17
N GLU A 589 9.41 -29.76 10.09
CA GLU A 589 10.31 -29.52 11.23
C GLU A 589 10.26 -28.09 11.77
N ALA A 590 9.84 -27.10 10.98
CA ALA A 590 9.79 -25.70 11.42
C ALA A 590 8.64 -25.50 12.41
N ARG A 591 8.98 -25.57 13.70
CA ARG A 591 8.09 -25.33 14.84
C ARG A 591 8.77 -24.37 15.83
N PRO A 592 8.02 -23.58 16.62
CA PRO A 592 8.60 -22.68 17.62
C PRO A 592 9.69 -23.35 18.46
N GLY A 593 10.89 -22.76 18.46
CA GLY A 593 12.07 -23.29 19.18
C GLY A 593 12.99 -24.22 18.38
N SER A 594 12.60 -24.67 17.18
CA SER A 594 13.49 -25.42 16.28
C SER A 594 14.54 -24.53 15.60
N GLU A 595 15.62 -25.13 15.10
CA GLU A 595 16.64 -24.40 14.33
C GLU A 595 16.07 -23.75 13.08
N LEU A 596 15.25 -24.47 12.31
CA LEU A 596 14.61 -23.95 11.10
C LEU A 596 13.65 -22.81 11.42
N TRP A 597 12.91 -22.90 12.54
CA TRP A 597 12.09 -21.77 13.00
C TRP A 597 12.95 -20.55 13.33
N ARG A 598 14.09 -20.72 14.00
CA ARG A 598 14.99 -19.59 14.26
C ARG A 598 15.54 -18.98 12.97
N ILE A 599 15.96 -19.80 12.01
CA ILE A 599 16.43 -19.31 10.70
C ILE A 599 15.32 -18.53 9.97
N LEU A 600 14.11 -19.08 9.93
CA LEU A 600 12.94 -18.39 9.38
C LEU A 600 12.69 -17.03 10.04
N GLN A 601 12.83 -16.95 11.36
CA GLN A 601 12.63 -15.70 12.10
C GLN A 601 13.79 -14.72 11.94
N GLU A 602 15.01 -15.20 11.66
CA GLU A 602 16.20 -14.36 11.43
C GLU A 602 16.20 -13.72 10.04
N ASP A 603 15.74 -14.46 9.03
CA ASP A 603 15.67 -13.99 7.65
C ASP A 603 14.39 -13.19 7.36
N ARG A 604 13.37 -13.33 8.22
CA ARG A 604 12.09 -12.64 8.02
C ARG A 604 12.16 -11.17 8.44
N ILE A 605 11.68 -10.30 7.56
CA ILE A 605 11.42 -8.89 7.85
C ILE A 605 10.33 -8.79 8.93
N ARG A 606 10.71 -8.36 10.14
CA ARG A 606 9.80 -8.11 11.26
C ARG A 606 9.23 -6.69 11.17
N THR A 607 8.16 -6.52 10.39
CA THR A 607 7.53 -5.22 10.17
C THR A 607 7.00 -4.61 11.46
N ASP A 608 6.52 -5.41 12.40
CA ASP A 608 6.10 -4.98 13.74
C ASP A 608 7.24 -4.25 14.50
N VAL A 609 8.47 -4.76 14.42
CA VAL A 609 9.66 -4.14 15.03
C VAL A 609 10.02 -2.84 14.31
N LEU A 610 10.01 -2.83 12.97
CA LEU A 610 10.31 -1.63 12.19
C LEU A 610 9.26 -0.53 12.38
N TRP A 611 7.99 -0.91 12.54
CA TRP A 611 6.91 0.01 12.90
C TRP A 611 7.13 0.64 14.28
N HIS A 612 7.60 -0.15 15.25
CA HIS A 612 7.95 0.39 16.56
C HIS A 612 9.18 1.32 16.49
N GLN A 613 10.17 1.02 15.65
CA GLN A 613 11.28 1.93 15.38
C GLN A 613 10.78 3.25 14.79
N LEU A 614 9.88 3.21 13.81
CA LEU A 614 9.27 4.40 13.23
C LEU A 614 8.42 5.19 14.24
N GLU A 615 7.67 4.49 15.12
CA GLU A 615 6.95 5.11 16.25
C GLU A 615 7.90 5.93 17.13
N VAL A 616 8.98 5.30 17.60
CA VAL A 616 9.99 5.96 18.46
C VAL A 616 10.67 7.10 17.73
N LEU A 617 11.01 6.92 16.45
CA LEU A 617 11.61 7.98 15.64
C LEU A 617 10.68 9.20 15.53
N CYS A 618 9.40 8.98 15.21
CA CYS A 618 8.40 10.04 15.11
C CYS A 618 8.22 10.77 16.45
N LEU A 619 8.18 10.06 17.59
CA LEU A 619 8.11 10.70 18.91
C LEU A 619 9.35 11.58 19.19
N ARG A 620 10.54 11.11 18.84
CA ARG A 620 11.78 11.89 19.00
C ARG A 620 11.78 13.11 18.10
N LEU A 621 11.39 12.98 16.83
CA LEU A 621 11.27 14.10 15.90
C LEU A 621 10.24 15.14 16.37
N SER A 622 9.12 14.69 16.94
CA SER A 622 8.12 15.57 17.55
C SER A 622 8.73 16.42 18.67
N PHE A 623 9.43 15.76 19.60
CA PHE A 623 10.12 16.45 20.69
C PHE A 623 11.19 17.43 20.19
N LEU A 624 11.98 17.04 19.19
CA LEU A 624 13.02 17.89 18.60
C LEU A 624 12.43 19.10 17.87
N ALA A 625 11.35 18.91 17.12
CA ALA A 625 10.65 20.00 16.45
C ALA A 625 10.11 21.03 17.46
N ASP A 626 9.48 20.59 18.55
CA ASP A 626 9.01 21.49 19.61
C ASP A 626 10.17 22.21 20.34
N LYS A 627 11.23 21.46 20.68
CA LYS A 627 12.44 22.02 21.29
C LYS A 627 13.12 23.07 20.40
N GLN A 628 13.17 22.82 19.08
CA GLN A 628 13.65 23.76 18.08
C GLN A 628 12.78 25.01 17.98
N LEU A 629 11.45 24.86 18.04
CA LEU A 629 10.51 25.99 18.05
C LEU A 629 10.69 26.88 19.28
N ASP A 630 11.05 26.30 20.42
CA ASP A 630 11.42 27.03 21.64
C ASP A 630 12.83 27.63 21.61
N ARG A 631 13.57 27.49 20.49
CA ARG A 631 14.96 27.94 20.33
C ARG A 631 15.91 27.33 21.38
N ARG A 632 15.64 26.10 21.81
CA ARG A 632 16.51 25.36 22.72
C ARG A 632 17.48 24.50 21.90
N ALA A 633 18.77 24.61 22.20
CA ALA A 633 19.80 23.82 21.53
C ALA A 633 19.64 22.32 21.80
N PHE A 634 19.93 21.52 20.79
CA PHE A 634 19.98 20.07 20.90
C PHE A 634 21.23 19.62 21.67
N THR A 635 21.08 18.55 22.44
CA THR A 635 22.18 17.81 23.07
C THR A 635 22.96 17.02 22.03
N ASP A 636 24.16 16.56 22.36
CA ASP A 636 24.99 15.77 21.44
C ASP A 636 24.28 14.50 20.95
N SER A 637 23.54 13.82 21.82
CA SER A 637 22.77 12.62 21.44
C SER A 637 21.63 12.93 20.46
N GLU A 638 21.00 14.10 20.61
CA GLU A 638 19.94 14.56 19.71
C GLU A 638 20.52 15.01 18.36
N ASN A 639 21.66 15.70 18.36
CA ASN A 639 22.39 16.05 17.14
C ASN A 639 22.82 14.79 16.39
N ASN A 640 23.33 13.78 17.10
CA ASN A 640 23.71 12.50 16.49
C ASN A 640 22.51 11.77 15.86
N LEU A 641 21.31 11.86 16.46
CA LEU A 641 20.09 11.32 15.86
C LEU A 641 19.78 12.03 14.54
N VAL A 642 19.76 13.37 14.56
CA VAL A 642 19.40 14.16 13.37
C VAL A 642 20.42 13.92 12.25
N SER A 643 21.72 13.93 12.56
CA SER A 643 22.77 13.63 11.59
C SER A 643 22.76 12.18 11.08
N GLY A 644 22.23 11.25 11.89
CA GLY A 644 22.09 9.83 11.56
C GLY A 644 20.75 9.45 10.92
N ILE A 645 19.86 10.42 10.65
CA ILE A 645 18.48 10.15 10.22
C ILE A 645 18.42 9.33 8.91
N GLY A 646 19.39 9.51 8.00
CA GLY A 646 19.44 8.77 6.75
C GLY A 646 19.61 7.27 6.99
N HIS A 647 20.36 6.88 8.02
CA HIS A 647 20.50 5.49 8.42
C HIS A 647 19.21 4.94 9.05
N GLU A 648 18.63 5.66 10.00
CA GLU A 648 17.36 5.27 10.64
C GLU A 648 16.26 5.08 9.59
N LEU A 649 16.10 6.04 8.67
CA LEU A 649 15.11 5.96 7.58
C LEU A 649 15.42 4.82 6.62
N SER A 650 16.69 4.58 6.28
CA SER A 650 17.06 3.49 5.39
C SER A 650 16.71 2.12 5.98
N GLU A 651 16.97 1.91 7.28
CA GLU A 651 16.65 0.63 7.94
C GLU A 651 15.16 0.38 8.00
N ILE A 652 14.37 1.41 8.35
CA ILE A 652 12.91 1.39 8.30
C ILE A 652 12.42 1.11 6.87
N MET A 653 13.09 1.65 5.86
CA MET A 653 12.79 1.44 4.45
C MET A 653 13.35 0.12 3.87
N LEU A 654 13.84 -0.79 4.71
CA LEU A 654 14.37 -2.11 4.33
C LEU A 654 15.71 -2.06 3.56
N TYR A 655 16.38 -0.92 3.61
CA TYR A 655 17.73 -0.71 3.08
C TYR A 655 18.76 -0.78 4.19
N ARG A 656 19.50 -1.88 4.25
CA ARG A 656 20.58 -2.05 5.21
C ARG A 656 21.92 -2.06 4.48
N GLY A 657 22.92 -1.40 5.04
CA GLY A 657 24.28 -1.62 4.58
C GLY A 657 24.72 -0.89 3.29
N GLN A 658 25.09 -1.60 2.21
CA GLN A 658 25.71 -1.06 0.99
C GLN A 658 24.62 -0.79 -0.05
N ALA A 659 23.47 -1.46 0.09
CA ALA A 659 22.22 -1.13 -0.58
C ALA A 659 21.85 0.34 -0.40
N LEU A 660 22.28 0.90 0.74
CA LEU A 660 22.22 2.31 1.08
C LEU A 660 22.87 3.24 0.04
N PHE A 661 23.99 2.80 -0.54
CA PHE A 661 24.76 3.56 -1.52
C PHE A 661 24.30 3.29 -2.96
N HIS A 662 23.63 2.17 -3.20
CA HIS A 662 23.11 1.76 -4.52
C HIS A 662 21.64 1.31 -4.46
N PRO A 663 20.72 2.16 -3.96
CA PRO A 663 19.35 1.71 -3.77
C PRO A 663 18.62 1.52 -5.11
N HIS A 664 17.55 0.72 -5.07
CA HIS A 664 16.66 0.54 -6.22
C HIS A 664 16.02 1.87 -6.60
N ASP A 665 15.76 2.05 -7.90
CA ASP A 665 15.08 3.23 -8.43
C ASP A 665 13.57 2.99 -8.48
N ASP A 666 12.99 2.62 -7.34
CA ASP A 666 11.58 2.23 -7.18
C ASP A 666 10.72 3.31 -6.50
N ALA A 667 11.28 4.50 -6.27
CA ALA A 667 10.53 5.63 -5.74
C ALA A 667 9.45 6.14 -6.70
N PRO A 668 9.67 6.24 -8.03
CA PRO A 668 8.58 6.59 -8.95
C PRO A 668 7.51 5.51 -8.97
N ARG A 669 6.30 5.88 -8.58
CA ARG A 669 5.15 4.97 -8.40
C ARG A 669 3.88 5.62 -8.90
N ILE A 670 2.96 4.83 -9.48
CA ILE A 670 1.69 5.34 -10.02
C ILE A 670 0.50 4.46 -9.64
N ALA A 671 -0.58 5.10 -9.19
CA ALA A 671 -1.83 4.47 -8.83
C ALA A 671 -2.93 4.88 -9.82
N PHE A 672 -3.71 3.91 -10.26
CA PHE A 672 -4.97 4.16 -10.95
C PHE A 672 -6.03 4.63 -9.96
N LEU A 673 -6.74 5.71 -10.29
CA LEU A 673 -7.84 6.22 -9.47
C LEU A 673 -9.21 5.84 -10.02
N SER A 674 -9.50 6.23 -11.25
CA SER A 674 -10.82 6.05 -11.83
C SER A 674 -10.79 6.05 -13.36
N SER A 675 -11.78 5.39 -13.96
CA SER A 675 -12.08 5.54 -15.38
C SER A 675 -13.05 6.72 -15.56
N GLN A 676 -12.87 7.50 -16.61
CA GLN A 676 -13.77 8.58 -17.01
C GLN A 676 -14.36 8.26 -18.38
N PRO A 677 -15.41 7.42 -18.47
CA PRO A 677 -15.97 6.96 -19.74
C PRO A 677 -16.38 8.09 -20.68
N GLN A 678 -16.94 9.17 -20.13
CA GLN A 678 -17.36 10.35 -20.89
C GLN A 678 -16.17 11.10 -21.52
N ARG A 679 -14.97 10.98 -20.95
CA ARG A 679 -13.73 11.60 -21.45
C ARG A 679 -12.81 10.62 -22.18
N SER A 680 -13.18 9.34 -22.25
CA SER A 680 -12.35 8.26 -22.81
C SER A 680 -10.92 8.23 -22.21
N SER A 681 -10.80 8.53 -20.92
CA SER A 681 -9.52 8.58 -20.20
C SER A 681 -9.58 7.83 -18.87
N MET A 682 -8.40 7.48 -18.36
CA MET A 682 -8.14 6.87 -17.07
C MET A 682 -7.25 7.80 -16.25
N GLN A 683 -7.73 8.19 -15.08
CA GLN A 683 -7.04 9.13 -14.21
C GLN A 683 -6.10 8.39 -13.25
N HIS A 684 -4.87 8.89 -13.15
CA HIS A 684 -3.82 8.34 -12.32
C HIS A 684 -3.17 9.43 -11.46
N VAL A 685 -2.64 9.02 -10.31
CA VAL A 685 -1.80 9.85 -9.45
C VAL A 685 -0.52 9.10 -9.13
N GLY A 686 0.59 9.83 -9.03
CA GLY A 686 1.87 9.18 -8.78
C GLY A 686 2.87 10.10 -8.14
N ILE A 687 3.94 9.50 -7.66
CA ILE A 687 5.12 10.19 -7.16
C ILE A 687 6.28 10.02 -8.14
N GLY A 688 7.16 11.03 -8.18
CA GLY A 688 8.43 10.99 -8.89
C GLY A 688 9.60 10.64 -7.98
N ARG A 689 10.83 10.77 -8.51
CA ARG A 689 12.04 10.64 -7.70
C ARG A 689 12.11 11.77 -6.64
N PRO A 690 12.46 11.47 -5.38
CA PRO A 690 12.70 12.48 -4.36
C PRO A 690 13.66 13.57 -4.86
N ARG A 691 13.33 14.84 -4.60
CA ARG A 691 14.16 15.99 -5.01
C ARG A 691 14.80 16.66 -3.80
N HIS A 692 16.04 17.13 -3.95
CA HIS A 692 16.70 17.90 -2.88
C HIS A 692 15.94 19.20 -2.61
N LEU A 693 15.68 19.45 -1.33
CA LEU A 693 15.13 20.67 -0.77
C LEU A 693 16.24 21.37 0.01
N TYR A 694 16.55 22.62 -0.33
CA TYR A 694 17.40 23.47 0.49
C TYR A 694 16.56 24.46 1.29
N VAL A 695 16.92 24.69 2.54
CA VAL A 695 16.23 25.62 3.45
C VAL A 695 17.26 26.54 4.11
N LEU A 696 17.00 27.84 4.10
CA LEU A 696 17.70 28.82 4.94
C LEU A 696 16.99 28.93 6.27
N TYR A 697 17.35 28.07 7.21
CA TYR A 697 16.70 28.04 8.51
C TYR A 697 17.29 29.14 9.42
N PRO A 698 16.46 30.02 10.01
CA PRO A 698 16.95 31.04 10.94
C PRO A 698 17.25 30.42 12.31
N TRP A 699 18.51 30.46 12.73
CA TRP A 699 18.97 29.97 14.03
C TRP A 699 19.99 30.91 14.66
N GLU A 700 19.76 31.32 15.92
CA GLU A 700 20.67 32.20 16.68
C GLU A 700 21.12 33.47 15.91
N GLY A 701 20.21 34.07 15.15
CA GLY A 701 20.50 35.29 14.37
C GLY A 701 21.28 35.06 13.08
N LYS A 702 21.48 33.81 12.66
CA LYS A 702 22.11 33.42 11.39
C LYS A 702 21.14 32.65 10.52
N GLU A 703 21.34 32.71 9.21
CA GLU A 703 20.68 31.80 8.26
C GLU A 703 21.59 30.61 8.02
N VAL A 704 21.08 29.41 8.33
CA VAL A 704 21.81 28.15 8.17
C VAL A 704 21.25 27.44 6.94
N LEU A 705 22.12 27.16 5.96
CA LEU A 705 21.75 26.36 4.80
C LEU A 705 21.64 24.90 5.21
N CYS A 706 20.45 24.35 5.05
CA CYS A 706 20.13 22.97 5.38
C CYS A 706 19.64 22.22 4.15
N ARG A 707 19.82 20.90 4.11
CA ARG A 707 19.37 20.03 3.02
C ARG A 707 18.41 18.96 3.52
N GLY A 708 17.29 18.80 2.83
CA GLY A 708 16.32 17.73 3.00
C GLY A 708 15.78 17.26 1.65
N ILE A 709 14.60 16.64 1.66
CA ILE A 709 13.92 16.21 0.43
C ILE A 709 12.46 16.65 0.38
N VAL A 710 11.94 16.72 -0.84
CA VAL A 710 10.50 16.75 -1.10
C VAL A 710 10.13 15.62 -2.08
N MET A 711 8.99 14.97 -1.88
CA MET A 711 8.45 13.98 -2.81
C MET A 711 7.62 14.68 -3.88
N PRO A 712 8.00 14.63 -5.17
CA PRO A 712 7.20 15.23 -6.24
C PRO A 712 5.91 14.46 -6.45
N TYR A 713 4.80 15.17 -6.62
CA TYR A 713 3.49 14.60 -6.90
C TYR A 713 3.03 14.97 -8.31
N HIS A 714 2.36 14.02 -8.99
CA HIS A 714 1.89 14.16 -10.36
C HIS A 714 0.47 13.62 -10.54
N GLU A 715 -0.24 14.22 -11.50
CA GLU A 715 -1.58 13.82 -11.94
C GLU A 715 -1.52 13.57 -13.45
N VAL A 716 -1.97 12.40 -13.90
CA VAL A 716 -1.87 12.02 -15.32
C VAL A 716 -3.13 11.30 -15.77
N ASP A 717 -3.69 11.77 -16.87
CA ASP A 717 -4.72 11.07 -17.62
C ASP A 717 -4.09 10.25 -18.76
N ALA A 718 -4.51 9.01 -18.94
CA ALA A 718 -4.04 8.11 -19.99
C ALA A 718 -5.21 7.34 -20.62
N SER A 719 -5.05 6.85 -21.86
CA SER A 719 -6.07 6.03 -22.52
C SER A 719 -6.14 4.60 -21.97
N THR A 720 -5.08 4.15 -21.31
CA THR A 720 -4.94 2.83 -20.67
C THR A 720 -4.33 2.98 -19.28
N THR A 721 -4.45 1.93 -18.47
CA THR A 721 -3.85 1.90 -17.13
C THR A 721 -2.33 1.91 -17.24
N LEU A 722 -1.68 2.86 -16.57
CA LEU A 722 -0.22 2.95 -16.49
C LEU A 722 0.32 1.93 -15.48
N THR A 723 1.47 1.35 -15.79
CA THR A 723 2.24 0.50 -14.87
C THR A 723 3.38 1.30 -14.23
N ASP A 724 3.88 0.84 -13.07
CA ASP A 724 5.06 1.44 -12.45
C ASP A 724 6.28 1.41 -13.37
N GLU A 725 6.41 0.38 -14.21
CA GLU A 725 7.50 0.28 -15.18
C GLU A 725 7.40 1.38 -16.24
N ASN A 726 6.22 1.56 -16.85
CA ASN A 726 6.01 2.66 -17.79
C ASN A 726 6.13 4.02 -17.12
N TRP A 727 5.80 4.12 -15.83
CA TRP A 727 5.96 5.35 -15.06
C TRP A 727 7.42 5.67 -14.79
N ARG A 728 8.22 4.72 -14.29
CA ARG A 728 9.67 4.86 -14.08
C ARG A 728 10.39 5.27 -15.36
N GLN A 729 9.99 4.73 -16.51
CA GLN A 729 10.56 5.11 -17.82
C GLN A 729 10.40 6.60 -18.13
N ARG A 730 9.35 7.27 -17.65
CA ARG A 730 9.19 8.74 -17.80
C ARG A 730 10.24 9.54 -17.03
N PHE A 731 10.84 8.95 -16.00
CA PHE A 731 11.92 9.56 -15.22
C PHE A 731 13.32 9.15 -15.75
N SER A 732 13.40 8.35 -16.81
CA SER A 732 14.67 8.06 -17.50
C SER A 732 15.22 9.31 -18.20
N LYS A 733 16.47 9.22 -18.68
CA LYS A 733 17.17 10.34 -19.34
C LYS A 733 16.41 10.92 -20.54
N ASP A 734 15.77 10.05 -21.31
CA ASP A 734 15.03 10.38 -22.53
C ASP A 734 13.51 10.34 -22.32
N GLY A 735 13.06 10.17 -21.07
CA GLY A 735 11.65 10.07 -20.72
C GLY A 735 10.93 11.42 -20.77
N GLU A 736 9.70 11.42 -21.29
CA GLU A 736 8.83 12.59 -21.24
C GLU A 736 8.30 12.80 -19.82
N ARG A 737 8.75 13.88 -19.17
CA ARG A 737 8.42 14.18 -17.78
C ARG A 737 6.95 14.59 -17.65
N PRO A 738 6.20 14.03 -16.69
CA PRO A 738 4.83 14.45 -16.43
C PRO A 738 4.78 15.91 -15.98
N PRO A 739 3.78 16.69 -16.42
CA PRO A 739 3.64 18.08 -15.98
C PRO A 739 3.35 18.15 -14.47
N LEU A 740 3.72 19.27 -13.86
CA LEU A 740 3.31 19.58 -12.50
C LEU A 740 1.85 20.08 -12.51
N PRO A 741 1.01 19.63 -11.55
CA PRO A 741 -0.31 20.20 -11.36
C PRO A 741 -0.27 21.73 -11.22
N THR A 742 -1.24 22.43 -11.80
CA THR A 742 -1.25 23.91 -11.84
C THR A 742 -1.24 24.54 -10.44
N TRP A 743 -1.90 23.90 -9.48
CA TRP A 743 -1.93 24.34 -8.07
C TRP A 743 -0.58 24.18 -7.33
N LEU A 744 0.41 23.51 -7.94
CA LEU A 744 1.78 23.38 -7.45
C LEU A 744 2.77 24.34 -8.13
N GLN A 745 2.33 25.23 -9.03
CA GLN A 745 3.23 26.14 -9.76
C GLN A 745 4.00 27.10 -8.84
N GLU A 746 3.44 27.48 -7.68
CA GLU A 746 4.14 28.31 -6.69
C GLU A 746 5.38 27.61 -6.09
N LEU A 747 5.43 26.27 -6.14
CA LEU A 747 6.56 25.48 -5.66
C LEU A 747 7.74 25.46 -6.64
N VAL A 748 7.47 25.61 -7.94
CA VAL A 748 8.46 25.57 -9.02
C VAL A 748 8.15 26.70 -10.02
N PRO A 749 8.86 27.85 -9.99
CA PRO A 749 8.55 28.95 -10.89
C PRO A 749 8.74 28.56 -12.36
N ALA A 750 7.92 29.15 -13.25
CA ALA A 750 7.82 28.80 -14.67
C ALA A 750 9.13 28.87 -15.50
N THR A 751 10.19 29.49 -14.97
CA THR A 751 11.51 29.59 -15.59
C THR A 751 12.48 28.47 -15.17
N ALA A 752 12.14 27.66 -14.16
CA ALA A 752 12.87 26.45 -13.81
C ALA A 752 12.52 25.33 -14.79
N ALA A 753 13.00 25.47 -16.04
CA ALA A 753 13.08 24.33 -16.93
C ALA A 753 13.76 23.20 -16.15
N LEU A 754 13.06 22.07 -15.98
CA LEU A 754 13.66 20.85 -15.48
C LEU A 754 14.98 20.65 -16.25
N PRO A 755 16.13 20.52 -15.58
CA PRO A 755 17.39 20.41 -16.30
C PRO A 755 17.30 19.21 -17.24
N LYS A 756 17.65 19.42 -18.52
CA LYS A 756 17.96 18.31 -19.42
C LYS A 756 18.99 17.45 -18.68
N GLY A 757 18.64 16.19 -18.42
CA GLY A 757 19.39 15.31 -17.53
C GLY A 757 20.89 15.41 -17.77
N ARG A 758 21.65 15.79 -16.72
CA ARG A 758 23.10 15.66 -16.73
C ARG A 758 23.50 14.36 -16.05
N ASN A 759 24.54 13.78 -16.65
CA ASN A 759 25.05 12.41 -16.53
C ASN A 759 25.21 11.87 -15.12
#